data_AF-A0A6C0BH35-F1
#
_entry.id   AF-A0A6C0BH35-F1
#
_cell.length_a   1.000
_cell.length_b   1.000
_cell.length_c   1.000
_cell.angle_alpha   90.00
_cell.angle_beta   90.00
_cell.angle_gamma   90.00
#
_symmetry.space_group_name_H-M   'P 1'
#
loop_
_entity.id
_entity.type
_entity.pdbx_description
1 polymer ?
#
loop_
_entity_poly.entity_id
_entity_poly.type
_entity_poly.pdbx_seq_one_letter_code
_entity_poly.pdbx_strand_id
1 'polypeptide(L)'
;MSLLETLTEEQQSVLHYLLQGHNVFLTGGGGVGKSYLLSVLETEFPGLKRRLLLEKNPNEVRYPRVQLCALTGCAALLLGQKSKTLHSWAGIGLGKGTVQELSVKIRRNSKALRQWLCTDLLIIDEVSMMTAELLDKLNGIGKKLRSNQKPFGGMQVLLVGDFYQLPPVYKNGEQTVFAFESDVWKEGITAALELTVIQRQKDVVFQTILKEARMGALSKESCAILRSREGLDWKQNKILPTLLFPRRSEVDMINESNLKALTGRRYSYEARLAYDGKMPDRFSEKDEGFIRSLQYFDSNAAYALQLELMIGAQVMLIANIDPPAGLVNGSRGIMVGVCSATELPIIEFVNGARRTIGTHGWPIEEYEFVSRTQVPLRLAWAYTTHKAQGASLDTALIDIGSGNFEFGQAYVALARARSLEGLYVYDFDPVAFKAHPKVKAFYKDVAWSPILSLEIHSVAPSDKVMEEPNINRVIKVNKLETDEKEDKKEDKKEDEKENEKDDEKEPGGLCSVPNWLYDSIPDGWKSSLSSCESSLQNLSNVLSTKEFLPAKEDIWAALAIPLESVCVVILGQDPYPTPGHACGLSFSVQPDVRPLPRSLNNIYKELQTDMGHTPPSHGSLISWSKQGVLLLNTVLTVEAHAAQSHAKIGWEEITDQLIRTIAARTKNVVFVLWGKSAQVKKKVIAMYLDMNRHRVFESAHPSPLSAKKFFGTRPFSTVNTWLTEMGKDPIDWLIQ
;
A
#
# COMPACT_ATOMS: atom_id res chain seq x y z
N MET A 1 5.32 22.65 0.92
CA MET A 1 4.39 22.88 2.05
C MET A 1 4.59 21.76 3.05
N SER A 2 4.71 22.10 4.33
CA SER A 2 4.75 21.10 5.41
C SER A 2 3.37 20.42 5.51
N LEU A 3 3.32 19.12 5.81
CA LEU A 3 2.05 18.40 6.09
C LEU A 3 1.27 19.01 7.27
N LEU A 4 1.90 19.86 8.07
CA LEU A 4 1.26 20.59 9.17
C LEU A 4 0.44 21.78 8.67
N GLU A 5 0.85 22.41 7.56
CA GLU A 5 0.17 23.57 6.96
C GLU A 5 -1.16 23.18 6.29
N THR A 6 -1.36 21.89 6.02
CA THR A 6 -2.59 21.37 5.40
C THR A 6 -3.66 20.98 6.41
N LEU A 7 -3.35 21.03 7.71
CA LEU A 7 -4.31 20.73 8.79
C LEU A 7 -5.23 21.93 9.06
N THR A 8 -6.52 21.64 9.29
CA THR A 8 -7.50 22.62 9.80
C THR A 8 -7.17 23.05 11.23
N GLU A 9 -7.72 24.18 11.69
CA GLU A 9 -7.54 24.66 13.07
C GLU A 9 -7.98 23.61 14.12
N GLU A 10 -9.11 22.93 13.88
CA GLU A 10 -9.59 21.85 14.75
C GLU A 10 -8.56 20.70 14.84
N GLN A 11 -7.97 20.30 13.71
CA GLN A 11 -6.96 19.25 13.64
C GLN A 11 -5.62 19.67 14.27
N GLN A 12 -5.22 20.93 14.09
CA GLN A 12 -4.05 21.52 14.74
C GLN A 12 -4.21 21.55 16.27
N SER A 13 -5.41 21.86 16.77
CA SER A 13 -5.69 21.85 18.20
C SER A 13 -5.50 20.46 18.82
N VAL A 14 -5.86 19.38 18.12
CA VAL A 14 -5.58 18.00 18.59
C VAL A 14 -4.07 17.78 18.78
N LEU A 15 -3.26 18.18 17.81
CA LEU A 15 -1.80 18.08 17.90
C LEU A 15 -1.27 18.89 19.09
N HIS A 16 -1.81 20.09 19.33
CA HIS A 16 -1.43 20.93 20.47
C HIS A 16 -1.65 20.24 21.82
N TYR A 17 -2.85 19.71 22.06
CA TYR A 17 -3.17 18.97 23.29
C TYR A 17 -2.28 17.74 23.48
N LEU A 18 -1.96 17.02 22.39
CA LEU A 18 -1.06 15.88 22.46
C LEU A 18 0.38 16.30 22.81
N LEU A 19 0.87 17.41 22.25
CA LEU A 19 2.21 17.92 22.58
C LEU A 19 2.32 18.35 24.05
N GLN A 20 1.24 18.90 24.61
CA GLN A 20 1.11 19.21 26.04
C GLN A 20 1.02 17.98 26.95
N GLY A 21 0.76 16.78 26.39
CA GLY A 21 0.74 15.52 27.13
C GLY A 21 -0.65 15.07 27.58
N HIS A 22 -1.71 15.67 27.05
CA HIS A 22 -3.09 15.23 27.33
C HIS A 22 -3.38 13.87 26.71
N ASN A 23 -4.15 13.04 27.41
CA ASN A 23 -4.87 11.94 26.80
C ASN A 23 -6.13 12.50 26.15
N VAL A 24 -6.30 12.25 24.85
CA VAL A 24 -7.29 12.95 24.02
C VAL A 24 -8.35 11.97 23.53
N PHE A 25 -9.61 12.37 23.62
CA PHE A 25 -10.70 11.80 22.82
C PHE A 25 -10.97 12.72 21.62
N LEU A 26 -10.82 12.17 20.42
CA LEU A 26 -11.11 12.85 19.16
C LEU A 26 -12.34 12.21 18.51
N THR A 27 -13.31 13.05 18.16
CA THR A 27 -14.53 12.60 17.50
C THR A 27 -14.92 13.51 16.34
N GLY A 28 -16.05 13.19 15.71
CA GLY A 28 -16.59 13.92 14.57
C GLY A 28 -17.24 12.97 13.58
N GLY A 29 -18.10 13.52 12.71
CA GLY A 29 -18.88 12.73 11.77
C GLY A 29 -18.06 11.97 10.72
N GLY A 30 -18.74 11.21 9.87
CA GLY A 30 -18.12 10.62 8.68
C GLY A 30 -17.55 11.71 7.77
N GLY A 31 -16.31 11.54 7.30
CA GLY A 31 -15.72 12.44 6.30
C GLY A 31 -15.05 13.72 6.82
N VAL A 32 -14.93 13.91 8.14
CA VAL A 32 -14.28 15.10 8.76
C VAL A 32 -12.74 15.06 8.80
N GLY A 33 -12.11 14.08 8.13
CA GLY A 33 -10.64 14.02 8.04
C GLY A 33 -9.91 13.39 9.23
N LYS A 34 -10.57 12.58 10.06
CA LYS A 34 -9.93 11.86 11.18
C LYS A 34 -8.72 11.02 10.73
N SER A 35 -8.91 10.10 9.78
CA SER A 35 -7.83 9.22 9.30
C SER A 35 -6.66 9.98 8.66
N TYR A 36 -6.94 11.12 8.01
CA TYR A 36 -5.90 12.00 7.48
C TYR A 36 -5.05 12.59 8.61
N LEU A 37 -5.68 13.14 9.66
CA LEU A 37 -4.95 13.63 10.83
C LEU A 37 -4.09 12.53 11.46
N LEU A 38 -4.59 11.29 11.54
CA LEU A 38 -3.81 10.17 12.09
C LEU A 38 -2.53 9.89 11.27
N SER A 39 -2.60 9.97 9.94
CA SER A 39 -1.41 9.82 9.07
C SER A 39 -0.38 10.94 9.27
N VAL A 40 -0.84 12.17 9.50
CA VAL A 40 0.04 13.30 9.82
C VAL A 40 0.66 13.14 11.20
N LEU A 41 -0.11 12.71 12.21
CA LEU A 41 0.40 12.44 13.56
C LEU A 41 1.45 11.33 13.58
N GLU A 42 1.24 10.23 12.85
CA GLU A 42 2.22 9.15 12.76
C GLU A 42 3.58 9.65 12.22
N THR A 43 3.55 10.58 11.26
CA THR A 43 4.74 11.09 10.57
C THR A 43 5.43 12.22 11.35
N GLU A 44 4.67 13.21 11.83
CA GLU A 44 5.21 14.48 12.34
C GLU A 44 5.35 14.50 13.87
N PHE A 45 4.46 13.82 14.61
CA PHE A 45 4.42 13.89 16.08
C PHE A 45 5.74 13.46 16.74
N PRO A 46 6.40 12.36 16.33
CA PRO A 46 7.66 11.94 16.96
C PRO A 46 8.75 13.03 16.92
N GLY A 47 8.88 13.69 15.78
CA GLY A 47 9.85 14.78 15.57
C GLY A 47 9.52 16.00 16.41
N LEU A 48 8.26 16.44 16.39
CA LEU A 48 7.80 17.58 17.19
C LEU A 48 7.96 17.33 18.70
N LYS A 49 7.53 16.15 19.17
CA LYS A 49 7.64 15.79 20.59
C LYS A 49 9.11 15.69 21.02
N ARG A 50 10.00 15.16 20.17
CA ARG A 50 11.43 15.09 20.46
C ARG A 50 12.04 16.49 20.65
N ARG A 51 11.70 17.46 19.80
CA ARG A 51 12.19 18.85 19.95
C ARG A 51 11.79 19.44 21.31
N LEU A 52 10.52 19.31 21.68
CA LEU A 52 10.03 19.76 23.00
C LEU A 52 10.73 19.05 24.18
N LEU A 53 11.08 17.78 24.03
CA LEU A 53 11.83 17.06 25.06
C LEU A 53 13.29 17.54 25.14
N LEU A 54 13.94 17.81 24.00
CA LEU A 54 15.30 18.36 23.94
C LEU A 54 15.40 19.76 24.55
N GLU A 55 14.37 20.60 24.38
CA GLU A 55 14.29 21.91 25.04
C GLU A 55 14.25 21.79 26.56
N LYS A 56 13.57 20.76 27.09
CA LYS A 56 13.48 20.50 28.53
C LYS A 56 14.71 19.76 29.08
N ASN A 57 15.32 18.91 28.27
CA ASN A 57 16.47 18.10 28.61
C ASN A 57 17.38 17.93 27.38
N PRO A 58 18.46 18.72 27.25
CA PRO A 58 19.37 18.65 26.11
C PRO A 58 20.04 17.28 25.90
N ASN A 59 20.07 16.44 26.93
CA ASN A 59 20.62 15.09 26.89
C ASN A 59 19.57 14.02 26.53
N GLU A 60 18.37 14.40 26.09
CA GLU A 60 17.32 13.45 25.71
C GLU A 60 17.75 12.64 24.49
N VAL A 61 17.99 11.34 24.71
CA VAL A 61 18.38 10.39 23.65
C VAL A 61 17.16 9.69 23.07
N ARG A 62 16.00 9.76 23.74
CA ARG A 62 14.81 9.02 23.36
C ARG A 62 14.09 9.68 22.17
N TYR A 63 13.83 8.89 21.14
CA TYR A 63 12.90 9.25 20.08
C TYR A 63 11.49 8.76 20.46
N PRO A 64 10.50 9.65 20.61
CA PRO A 64 9.13 9.26 20.99
C PRO A 64 8.54 8.25 20.00
N ARG A 65 7.90 7.21 20.51
CA ARG A 65 7.28 6.18 19.67
C ARG A 65 5.77 6.31 19.64
N VAL A 66 5.23 6.49 18.45
CA VAL A 66 3.80 6.49 18.18
C VAL A 66 3.41 5.10 17.67
N GLN A 67 2.32 4.56 18.20
CA GLN A 67 1.68 3.37 17.63
C GLN A 67 0.26 3.71 17.22
N LEU A 68 -0.07 3.42 15.96
CA LEU A 68 -1.42 3.50 15.43
C LEU A 68 -2.10 2.13 15.48
N CYS A 69 -3.31 2.07 16.02
CA CYS A 69 -4.12 0.87 16.15
C CYS A 69 -5.58 1.14 15.73
N ALA A 70 -6.28 0.10 15.30
CA ALA A 70 -7.74 0.11 15.15
C ALA A 70 -8.36 -1.14 15.78
N LEU A 71 -9.67 -1.16 15.98
CA LEU A 71 -10.36 -2.32 16.56
C LEU A 71 -10.62 -3.45 15.57
N THR A 72 -10.71 -3.14 14.27
CA THR A 72 -10.94 -4.14 13.21
C THR A 72 -9.76 -4.22 12.25
N GLY A 73 -9.55 -5.40 11.66
CA GLY A 73 -8.49 -5.60 10.66
C GLY A 73 -8.64 -4.69 9.44
N CYS A 74 -9.88 -4.50 8.96
CA CYS A 74 -10.14 -3.61 7.83
C CYS A 74 -9.78 -2.15 8.16
N ALA A 75 -10.17 -1.63 9.33
CA ALA A 75 -9.82 -0.28 9.73
C ALA A 75 -8.30 -0.11 9.94
N ALA A 76 -7.63 -1.11 10.53
CA ALA A 76 -6.18 -1.08 10.70
C ALA A 76 -5.45 -1.01 9.36
N LEU A 77 -5.90 -1.75 8.35
CA LEU A 77 -5.30 -1.71 7.00
C LEU A 77 -5.53 -0.38 6.28
N LEU A 78 -6.63 0.32 6.58
CA LEU A 78 -6.91 1.65 6.00
C LEU A 78 -6.03 2.76 6.57
N LEU A 79 -5.49 2.57 7.77
CA LEU A 79 -4.71 3.58 8.48
C LEU A 79 -3.25 3.66 8.04
N GLY A 80 -2.71 2.61 7.42
CA GLY A 80 -1.34 2.58 6.93
C GLY A 80 -0.69 1.19 7.02
N GLN A 81 0.58 1.10 6.60
CA GLN A 81 1.34 -0.16 6.64
C GLN A 81 1.86 -0.53 8.04
N LYS A 82 1.95 0.43 8.97
CA LYS A 82 2.48 0.25 10.33
C LYS A 82 1.38 0.12 11.40
N SER A 83 0.13 0.34 11.03
CA SER A 83 -1.02 0.26 11.92
C SER A 83 -1.46 -1.18 12.17
N LYS A 84 -1.92 -1.45 13.40
CA LYS A 84 -2.24 -2.80 13.87
C LYS A 84 -3.68 -2.91 14.33
N THR A 85 -4.20 -4.14 14.43
CA THR A 85 -5.34 -4.33 15.33
C THR A 85 -4.88 -4.14 16.77
N LEU A 86 -5.70 -3.49 17.60
CA LEU A 86 -5.38 -3.23 19.01
C LEU A 86 -5.05 -4.52 19.78
N HIS A 87 -5.78 -5.60 19.49
CA HIS A 87 -5.57 -6.91 20.08
C HIS A 87 -4.20 -7.52 19.73
N SER A 88 -3.76 -7.37 18.47
CA SER A 88 -2.46 -7.82 17.98
C SER A 88 -1.34 -7.03 18.64
N TRP A 89 -1.40 -5.70 18.57
CA TRP A 89 -0.41 -4.83 19.23
C TRP A 89 -0.29 -5.10 20.73
N ALA A 90 -1.43 -5.26 21.43
CA ALA A 90 -1.41 -5.47 22.87
C ALA A 90 -0.92 -6.88 23.27
N GLY A 91 -0.91 -7.85 22.34
CA GLY A 91 -0.54 -9.24 22.61
C GLY A 91 -1.57 -10.02 23.44
N ILE A 92 -2.83 -9.59 23.46
CA ILE A 92 -3.88 -10.11 24.35
C ILE A 92 -4.75 -11.21 23.72
N GLY A 93 -4.60 -11.49 22.42
CA GLY A 93 -5.50 -12.40 21.70
C GLY A 93 -6.94 -11.89 21.72
N LEU A 94 -7.92 -12.72 22.05
CA LEU A 94 -9.33 -12.30 22.20
C LEU A 94 -9.61 -11.47 23.46
N GLY A 95 -8.59 -11.18 24.30
CA GLY A 95 -8.76 -10.33 25.48
C GLY A 95 -9.62 -10.90 26.62
N LYS A 96 -9.98 -12.20 26.58
CA LYS A 96 -10.89 -12.83 27.57
C LYS A 96 -10.28 -13.05 28.96
N GLY A 97 -8.96 -13.14 29.07
CA GLY A 97 -8.29 -13.38 30.35
C GLY A 97 -8.33 -12.17 31.30
N THR A 98 -8.00 -12.41 32.57
CA THR A 98 -7.84 -11.34 33.56
C THR A 98 -6.59 -10.49 33.27
N VAL A 99 -6.51 -9.27 33.82
CA VAL A 99 -5.31 -8.42 33.71
C VAL A 99 -4.05 -9.15 34.17
N GLN A 100 -4.17 -9.98 35.22
CA GLN A 100 -3.07 -10.78 35.74
C GLN A 100 -2.55 -11.78 34.71
N GLU A 101 -3.44 -12.61 34.16
CA GLU A 101 -3.14 -13.65 33.18
C GLU A 101 -2.57 -13.06 31.90
N LEU A 102 -3.23 -12.01 31.37
CA LEU A 102 -2.80 -11.32 30.16
C LEU A 102 -1.42 -10.70 30.35
N SER A 103 -1.15 -10.06 31.49
CA SER A 103 0.17 -9.49 31.78
C SER A 103 1.27 -10.56 31.85
N VAL A 104 1.00 -11.74 32.42
CA VAL A 104 1.95 -12.86 32.45
C VAL A 104 2.21 -13.37 31.04
N LYS A 105 1.16 -13.52 30.22
CA LYS A 105 1.27 -13.90 28.81
C LYS A 105 2.12 -12.89 28.03
N ILE A 106 1.88 -11.59 28.20
CA ILE A 106 2.63 -10.53 27.53
C ILE A 106 4.10 -10.53 27.96
N ARG A 107 4.41 -10.72 29.25
CA ARG A 107 5.80 -10.80 29.74
C ARG A 107 6.61 -11.94 29.11
N ARG A 108 5.94 -13.02 28.69
CA ARG A 108 6.56 -14.14 27.97
C ARG A 108 6.76 -13.86 26.48
N ASN A 109 6.10 -12.84 25.94
CA ASN A 109 6.24 -12.39 24.56
C ASN A 109 7.10 -11.12 24.52
N SER A 110 8.40 -11.27 24.21
CA SER A 110 9.36 -10.16 24.20
C SER A 110 8.95 -9.00 23.28
N LYS A 111 8.30 -9.30 22.14
CA LYS A 111 7.80 -8.29 21.20
C LYS A 111 6.66 -7.48 21.79
N ALA A 112 5.64 -8.16 22.32
CA ALA A 112 4.50 -7.50 22.98
C ALA A 112 4.92 -6.70 24.22
N LEU A 113 5.82 -7.26 25.04
CA LEU A 113 6.37 -6.54 26.18
C LEU A 113 7.11 -5.27 25.76
N ARG A 114 7.94 -5.34 24.72
CA ARG A 114 8.66 -4.17 24.18
C ARG A 114 7.69 -3.12 23.66
N GLN A 115 6.61 -3.51 23.00
CA GLN A 115 5.57 -2.58 22.55
C GLN A 115 4.96 -1.80 23.73
N TRP A 116 4.55 -2.49 24.79
CA TRP A 116 4.01 -1.84 25.99
C TRP A 116 5.00 -0.90 26.70
N LEU A 117 6.29 -1.27 26.75
CA LEU A 117 7.30 -0.48 27.44
C LEU A 117 7.78 0.73 26.62
N CYS A 118 7.92 0.58 25.30
CA CYS A 118 8.53 1.60 24.46
C CYS A 118 7.54 2.60 23.86
N THR A 119 6.24 2.27 23.76
CA THR A 119 5.22 3.17 23.18
C THR A 119 5.02 4.39 24.09
N ASP A 120 5.05 5.58 23.49
CA ASP A 120 4.80 6.86 24.16
C ASP A 120 3.37 7.34 23.92
N LEU A 121 2.93 7.29 22.66
CA LEU A 121 1.58 7.63 22.24
C LEU A 121 0.93 6.41 21.57
N LEU A 122 -0.17 5.93 22.15
CA LEU A 122 -1.03 4.92 21.57
C LEU A 122 -2.26 5.59 20.97
N ILE A 123 -2.43 5.47 19.65
CA ILE A 123 -3.59 5.96 18.93
C ILE A 123 -4.52 4.76 18.65
N ILE A 124 -5.80 4.88 19.00
CA ILE A 124 -6.81 3.83 18.79
C ILE A 124 -7.96 4.42 17.98
N ASP A 125 -8.07 4.04 16.71
CA ASP A 125 -9.19 4.40 15.85
C ASP A 125 -10.38 3.44 16.00
N GLU A 126 -11.55 3.93 15.58
CA GLU A 126 -12.85 3.27 15.68
C GLU A 126 -13.24 2.88 17.12
N VAL A 127 -12.95 3.75 18.11
CA VAL A 127 -13.27 3.52 19.54
C VAL A 127 -14.75 3.26 19.82
N SER A 128 -15.66 3.55 18.87
CA SER A 128 -17.09 3.24 18.99
C SER A 128 -17.39 1.76 19.16
N MET A 129 -16.55 0.88 18.59
CA MET A 129 -16.68 -0.58 18.75
C MET A 129 -15.92 -1.12 19.97
N MET A 130 -15.36 -0.25 20.82
CA MET A 130 -14.59 -0.63 22.00
C MET A 130 -15.51 -0.84 23.20
N THR A 131 -15.36 -1.97 23.88
CA THR A 131 -16.06 -2.23 25.14
C THR A 131 -15.36 -1.53 26.32
N ALA A 132 -16.13 -1.16 27.35
CA ALA A 132 -15.57 -0.65 28.61
C ALA A 132 -14.55 -1.62 29.23
N GLU A 133 -14.88 -2.92 29.25
CA GLU A 133 -14.02 -3.97 29.79
C GLU A 133 -12.65 -4.01 29.11
N LEU A 134 -12.61 -3.81 27.78
CA LEU A 134 -11.34 -3.79 27.04
C LEU A 134 -10.51 -2.56 27.43
N LEU A 135 -11.13 -1.39 27.62
CA LEU A 135 -10.43 -0.19 28.10
C LEU A 135 -9.80 -0.41 29.47
N ASP A 136 -10.59 -0.97 30.39
CA ASP A 136 -10.17 -1.26 31.76
C ASP A 136 -9.00 -2.23 31.79
N LYS A 137 -9.08 -3.29 30.98
CA LYS A 137 -8.01 -4.28 30.83
C LYS A 137 -6.72 -3.65 30.30
N LEU A 138 -6.80 -2.82 29.26
CA LEU A 138 -5.62 -2.15 28.69
C LEU A 138 -4.97 -1.22 29.72
N ASN A 139 -5.75 -0.46 30.47
CA ASN A 139 -5.24 0.38 31.54
C ASN A 139 -4.57 -0.44 32.65
N GLY A 140 -5.22 -1.50 33.14
CA GLY A 140 -4.65 -2.39 34.15
C GLY A 140 -3.36 -3.06 33.70
N ILE A 141 -3.30 -3.53 32.45
CA ILE A 141 -2.09 -4.11 31.84
C ILE A 141 -0.98 -3.05 31.76
N GLY A 142 -1.29 -1.86 31.24
CA GLY A 142 -0.34 -0.75 31.15
C GLY A 142 0.26 -0.38 32.50
N LYS A 143 -0.60 -0.20 33.52
CA LYS A 143 -0.16 0.11 34.89
C LYS A 143 0.80 -0.95 35.44
N LYS A 144 0.48 -2.23 35.20
CA LYS A 144 1.25 -3.36 35.72
C LYS A 144 2.55 -3.65 34.96
N LEU A 145 2.57 -3.49 33.64
CA LEU A 145 3.76 -3.73 32.84
C LEU A 145 4.77 -2.59 32.93
N ARG A 146 4.28 -1.35 33.03
CA ARG A 146 5.11 -0.13 33.11
C ARG A 146 5.42 0.28 34.56
N SER A 147 4.90 -0.46 35.55
CA SER A 147 5.05 -0.18 36.98
C SER A 147 4.70 1.27 37.35
N ASN A 148 3.62 1.80 36.76
CA ASN A 148 3.22 3.20 36.91
C ASN A 148 1.70 3.26 37.10
N GLN A 149 1.23 3.92 38.17
CA GLN A 149 -0.20 3.96 38.51
C GLN A 149 -1.01 5.02 37.76
N LYS A 150 -0.34 5.90 36.98
CA LYS A 150 -1.02 6.82 36.07
C LYS A 150 -1.86 6.05 35.04
N PRO A 151 -2.91 6.66 34.48
CA PRO A 151 -3.70 6.05 33.40
C PRO A 151 -2.80 5.43 32.32
N PHE A 152 -3.13 4.21 31.91
CA PHE A 152 -2.39 3.38 30.94
C PHE A 152 -0.90 3.16 31.26
N GLY A 153 -0.50 3.27 32.52
CA GLY A 153 0.90 3.20 32.93
C GLY A 153 1.71 4.43 32.52
N GLY A 154 1.06 5.58 32.40
CA GLY A 154 1.67 6.84 31.96
C GLY A 154 1.95 6.90 30.46
N MET A 155 1.42 5.96 29.68
CA MET A 155 1.39 6.04 28.22
C MET A 155 0.32 7.04 27.81
N GLN A 156 0.65 7.91 26.86
CA GLN A 156 -0.31 8.85 26.30
C GLN A 156 -1.26 8.10 25.36
N VAL A 157 -2.55 8.42 25.39
CA VAL A 157 -3.56 7.77 24.55
C VAL A 157 -4.36 8.80 23.76
N LEU A 158 -4.53 8.54 22.46
CA LEU A 158 -5.47 9.23 21.59
C LEU A 158 -6.55 8.24 21.16
N LEU A 159 -7.77 8.41 21.67
CA LEU A 159 -8.93 7.62 21.29
C LEU A 159 -9.68 8.34 20.17
N VAL A 160 -9.86 7.69 19.02
CA VAL A 160 -10.49 8.27 17.85
C VAL A 160 -11.71 7.46 17.44
N GLY A 161 -12.82 8.12 17.18
CA GLY A 161 -14.03 7.47 16.67
C GLY A 161 -15.28 8.30 16.87
N ASP A 162 -16.41 7.76 16.42
CA ASP A 162 -17.73 8.42 16.50
C ASP A 162 -18.72 7.43 17.07
N PHE A 163 -19.15 7.62 18.33
CA PHE A 163 -20.06 6.68 18.99
C PHE A 163 -21.47 6.68 18.38
N TYR A 164 -21.79 7.63 17.50
CA TYR A 164 -22.99 7.58 16.65
C TYR A 164 -22.89 6.55 15.51
N GLN A 165 -21.71 5.99 15.25
CA GLN A 165 -21.52 4.88 14.32
C GLN A 165 -21.84 3.55 15.00
N LEU A 166 -21.29 2.44 14.48
CA LEU A 166 -21.58 1.10 14.96
C LEU A 166 -21.08 0.91 16.41
N PRO A 167 -21.93 0.34 17.29
CA PRO A 167 -21.57 0.02 18.67
C PRO A 167 -20.66 -1.22 18.75
N PRO A 168 -20.15 -1.57 19.94
CA PRO A 168 -19.45 -2.84 20.12
C PRO A 168 -20.38 -4.03 19.87
N VAL A 169 -19.85 -5.09 19.26
CA VAL A 169 -20.61 -6.30 18.95
C VAL A 169 -20.69 -7.19 20.19
N TYR A 170 -21.90 -7.36 20.72
CA TYR A 170 -22.19 -8.26 21.84
C TYR A 170 -22.87 -9.54 21.34
N LYS A 171 -22.75 -10.63 22.10
CA LYS A 171 -23.55 -11.84 21.83
C LYS A 171 -25.01 -11.59 22.22
N ASN A 172 -25.93 -12.21 21.49
CA ASN A 172 -27.38 -12.03 21.64
C ASN A 172 -27.82 -12.00 23.11
N GLY A 173 -28.33 -10.84 23.57
CA GLY A 173 -28.96 -10.65 24.88
C GLY A 173 -28.15 -9.85 25.91
N GLU A 174 -26.87 -9.56 25.68
CA GLU A 174 -26.07 -8.71 26.58
C GLU A 174 -26.33 -7.22 26.35
N GLN A 175 -26.36 -6.43 27.43
CA GLN A 175 -26.46 -4.96 27.32
C GLN A 175 -25.16 -4.38 26.76
N THR A 176 -25.30 -3.45 25.81
CA THR A 176 -24.17 -2.68 25.27
C THR A 176 -23.59 -1.75 26.34
N VAL A 177 -22.27 -1.88 26.59
CA VAL A 177 -21.50 -1.02 27.49
C VAL A 177 -20.35 -0.37 26.72
N PHE A 178 -20.48 0.92 26.46
CA PHE A 178 -19.51 1.67 25.67
C PHE A 178 -18.24 1.98 26.46
N ALA A 179 -17.12 2.18 25.76
CA ALA A 179 -15.86 2.59 26.36
C ALA A 179 -15.96 3.84 27.25
N PHE A 180 -16.83 4.81 26.91
CA PHE A 180 -17.02 6.02 27.71
C PHE A 180 -17.70 5.78 29.07
N GLU A 181 -18.31 4.62 29.28
CA GLU A 181 -18.94 4.26 30.56
C GLU A 181 -17.92 3.78 31.61
N SER A 182 -16.71 3.43 31.19
CA SER A 182 -15.62 2.99 32.07
C SER A 182 -15.10 4.14 32.94
N ASP A 183 -14.73 3.84 34.19
CA ASP A 183 -14.10 4.82 35.09
C ASP A 183 -12.70 5.24 34.60
N VAL A 184 -12.01 4.35 33.88
CA VAL A 184 -10.75 4.68 33.20
C VAL A 184 -10.93 5.75 32.14
N TRP A 185 -12.09 5.80 31.47
CA TRP A 185 -12.37 6.90 30.54
C TRP A 185 -12.45 8.23 31.28
N LYS A 186 -13.24 8.27 32.36
CA LYS A 186 -13.50 9.49 33.14
C LYS A 186 -12.23 10.03 33.81
N GLU A 187 -11.38 9.16 34.32
CA GLU A 187 -10.11 9.55 34.97
C GLU A 187 -8.97 9.76 33.97
N GLY A 188 -8.98 8.98 32.88
CA GLY A 188 -7.84 8.82 31.99
C GLY A 188 -7.85 9.77 30.80
N ILE A 189 -9.02 10.23 30.34
CA ILE A 189 -9.15 11.16 29.20
C ILE A 189 -9.27 12.59 29.73
N THR A 190 -8.38 13.45 29.28
CA THR A 190 -8.16 14.80 29.84
C THR A 190 -8.46 15.93 28.86
N ALA A 191 -8.72 15.61 27.60
CA ALA A 191 -9.17 16.54 26.58
C ALA A 191 -10.11 15.81 25.61
N ALA A 192 -11.13 16.53 25.12
CA ALA A 192 -12.09 16.02 24.17
C ALA A 192 -12.30 17.05 23.06
N LEU A 193 -12.09 16.65 21.80
CA LEU A 193 -12.23 17.52 20.63
C LEU A 193 -13.16 16.88 19.60
N GLU A 194 -13.97 17.71 18.95
CA GLU A 194 -14.82 17.31 17.83
C GLU A 194 -14.38 18.03 16.55
N LEU A 195 -14.17 17.25 15.48
CA LEU A 195 -14.01 17.79 14.14
C LEU A 195 -15.40 17.97 13.52
N THR A 196 -15.76 19.20 13.16
CA THR A 196 -17.10 19.55 12.70
C THR A 196 -17.18 19.76 11.18
N VAL A 197 -16.04 20.04 10.55
CA VAL A 197 -15.96 20.32 9.11
C VAL A 197 -15.89 19.03 8.29
N ILE A 198 -16.95 18.75 7.52
CA ILE A 198 -16.99 17.60 6.60
C ILE A 198 -16.16 17.93 5.35
N GLN A 199 -15.06 17.20 5.16
CA GLN A 199 -14.12 17.37 4.05
C GLN A 199 -14.43 16.45 2.86
N ARG A 200 -15.03 15.28 3.12
CA ARG A 200 -15.30 14.25 2.09
C ARG A 200 -16.42 14.65 1.14
N GLN A 201 -17.57 15.07 1.67
CA GLN A 201 -18.73 15.48 0.88
C GLN A 201 -18.69 17.00 0.68
N LYS A 202 -18.68 17.47 -0.57
CA LYS A 202 -18.65 18.91 -0.88
C LYS A 202 -20.05 19.56 -0.89
N ASP A 203 -21.09 18.77 -1.05
CA ASP A 203 -22.48 19.22 -1.13
C ASP A 203 -23.02 19.58 0.27
N VAL A 204 -23.34 20.86 0.49
CA VAL A 204 -23.84 21.42 1.76
C VAL A 204 -25.19 20.81 2.17
N VAL A 205 -26.06 20.50 1.21
CA VAL A 205 -27.36 19.85 1.48
C VAL A 205 -27.09 18.44 1.99
N PHE A 206 -26.20 17.70 1.33
CA PHE A 206 -25.86 16.35 1.77
C PHE A 206 -25.14 16.33 3.12
N GLN A 207 -24.26 17.29 3.38
CA GLN A 207 -23.64 17.48 4.69
C GLN A 207 -24.69 17.68 5.80
N THR A 208 -25.76 18.43 5.52
CA THR A 208 -26.86 18.66 6.47
C THR A 208 -27.61 17.37 6.77
N ILE A 209 -27.98 16.61 5.73
CA ILE A 209 -28.62 15.30 5.87
C ILE A 209 -27.74 14.36 6.71
N LEU A 210 -26.43 14.32 6.47
CA LEU A 210 -25.50 13.48 7.22
C LEU A 210 -25.43 13.86 8.71
N LYS A 211 -25.44 15.16 9.04
CA LYS A 211 -25.46 15.64 10.43
C LYS A 211 -26.74 15.22 11.15
N GLU A 212 -27.89 15.35 10.50
CA GLU A 212 -29.17 14.92 11.05
C GLU A 212 -29.28 13.39 11.20
N ALA A 213 -28.83 12.65 10.18
CA ALA A 213 -28.75 11.20 10.18
C ALA A 213 -27.87 10.66 11.31
N ARG A 214 -26.71 11.30 11.56
CA ARG A 214 -25.80 10.97 12.67
C ARG A 214 -26.52 10.99 14.02
N MET A 215 -27.39 11.98 14.23
CA MET A 215 -28.15 12.16 15.48
C MET A 215 -29.43 11.32 15.54
N GLY A 216 -29.81 10.68 14.42
CA GLY A 216 -31.08 9.97 14.26
C GLY A 216 -32.29 10.89 14.37
N ALA A 217 -32.20 12.09 13.78
CA ALA A 217 -33.24 13.11 13.83
C ALA A 217 -33.34 13.85 12.48
N LEU A 218 -33.74 13.13 11.44
CA LEU A 218 -33.92 13.70 10.09
C LEU A 218 -35.07 14.71 10.05
N SER A 219 -34.83 15.87 9.44
CA SER A 219 -35.86 16.86 9.13
C SER A 219 -36.80 16.36 8.03
N LYS A 220 -37.95 17.03 7.86
CA LYS A 220 -38.92 16.68 6.81
C LYS A 220 -38.31 16.89 5.43
N GLU A 221 -37.48 17.92 5.29
CA GLU A 221 -36.76 18.30 4.09
C GLU A 221 -35.73 17.23 3.74
N SER A 222 -34.90 16.80 4.69
CA SER A 222 -33.95 15.70 4.49
C SER A 222 -34.63 14.39 4.12
N CYS A 223 -35.77 14.08 4.77
CA CYS A 223 -36.56 12.90 4.42
C CYS A 223 -37.09 12.97 2.98
N ALA A 224 -37.58 14.14 2.55
CA ALA A 224 -38.07 14.32 1.18
C ALA A 224 -36.94 14.15 0.14
N ILE A 225 -35.74 14.66 0.43
CA ILE A 225 -34.58 14.50 -0.44
C ILE A 225 -34.13 13.05 -0.51
N LEU A 226 -34.02 12.34 0.61
CA LEU A 226 -33.64 10.92 0.60
C LEU A 226 -34.68 10.06 -0.12
N ARG A 227 -35.97 10.34 0.09
CA ARG A 227 -37.06 9.71 -0.64
C ARG A 227 -37.02 9.99 -2.14
N SER A 228 -36.58 11.18 -2.57
CA SER A 228 -36.39 11.47 -4.00
C SER A 228 -35.23 10.71 -4.63
N ARG A 229 -34.41 9.98 -3.85
CA ARG A 229 -33.37 9.08 -4.33
C ARG A 229 -33.87 7.64 -4.54
N GLU A 230 -35.11 7.33 -4.13
CA GLU A 230 -35.75 6.05 -4.40
C GLU A 230 -36.25 5.97 -5.85
N GLY A 231 -36.19 4.77 -6.43
CA GLY A 231 -36.73 4.50 -7.76
C GLY A 231 -35.99 5.14 -8.94
N LEU A 232 -34.87 5.84 -8.70
CA LEU A 232 -34.01 6.35 -9.76
C LEU A 232 -33.42 5.21 -10.60
N ASP A 233 -33.31 5.41 -11.91
CA ASP A 233 -32.84 4.37 -12.83
C ASP A 233 -31.31 4.28 -12.86
N TRP A 234 -30.75 3.68 -11.82
CA TRP A 234 -29.32 3.39 -11.73
C TRP A 234 -28.86 2.25 -12.66
N LYS A 235 -29.79 1.49 -13.26
CA LYS A 235 -29.47 0.33 -14.09
C LYS A 235 -28.92 0.73 -15.47
N GLN A 236 -29.12 1.98 -15.88
CA GLN A 236 -28.52 2.53 -17.10
C GLN A 236 -27.03 2.85 -16.96
N ASN A 237 -26.51 2.90 -15.73
CA ASN A 237 -25.10 3.21 -15.50
C ASN A 237 -24.22 2.06 -16.01
N LYS A 238 -23.15 2.41 -16.74
CA LYS A 238 -22.14 1.44 -17.18
C LYS A 238 -21.53 0.69 -15.98
N ILE A 239 -21.21 1.42 -14.90
CA ILE A 239 -20.73 0.88 -13.64
C ILE A 239 -21.86 1.05 -12.62
N LEU A 240 -22.38 -0.07 -12.11
CA LEU A 240 -23.50 -0.09 -11.19
C LEU A 240 -23.10 0.45 -9.80
N PRO A 241 -24.05 1.01 -9.03
CA PRO A 241 -23.81 1.34 -7.63
C PRO A 241 -23.45 0.08 -6.84
N THR A 242 -22.52 0.19 -5.88
CA THR A 242 -22.29 -0.92 -4.95
C THR A 242 -23.44 -1.01 -3.97
N LEU A 243 -24.02 -2.20 -3.88
CA LEU A 243 -25.07 -2.53 -2.91
C LEU A 243 -24.46 -2.75 -1.52
N LEU A 244 -24.97 -2.06 -0.50
CA LEU A 244 -24.52 -2.26 0.88
C LEU A 244 -25.46 -3.20 1.63
N PHE A 245 -24.93 -4.34 2.08
CA PHE A 245 -25.70 -5.34 2.83
C PHE A 245 -25.16 -5.53 4.25
N PRO A 246 -25.99 -5.98 5.21
CA PRO A 246 -25.53 -6.30 6.56
C PRO A 246 -24.71 -7.59 6.61
N ARG A 247 -25.13 -8.65 5.90
CA ARG A 247 -24.53 -9.99 6.04
C ARG A 247 -23.56 -10.30 4.91
N ARG A 248 -22.44 -10.93 5.27
CA ARG A 248 -21.41 -11.37 4.32
C ARG A 248 -21.92 -12.39 3.30
N SER A 249 -22.79 -13.31 3.72
CA SER A 249 -23.37 -14.33 2.84
C SER A 249 -24.17 -13.74 1.67
N GLU A 250 -24.88 -12.64 1.90
CA GLU A 250 -25.66 -11.95 0.86
C GLU A 250 -24.73 -11.26 -0.14
N VAL A 251 -23.69 -10.61 0.37
CA VAL A 251 -22.64 -9.98 -0.45
C VAL A 251 -21.94 -10.99 -1.34
N ASP A 252 -21.54 -12.13 -0.78
CA ASP A 252 -20.83 -13.17 -1.52
C ASP A 252 -21.74 -13.79 -2.60
N MET A 253 -23.01 -14.07 -2.26
CA MET A 253 -24.01 -14.58 -3.21
C MET A 253 -24.23 -13.64 -4.42
N ILE A 254 -24.40 -12.34 -4.17
CA ILE A 254 -24.66 -11.35 -5.23
C ILE A 254 -23.43 -11.20 -6.12
N ASN A 255 -22.23 -11.08 -5.54
CA ASN A 255 -21.01 -10.94 -6.31
C ASN A 255 -20.75 -12.20 -7.17
N GLU A 256 -20.95 -13.39 -6.60
CA GLU A 256 -20.77 -14.64 -7.32
C GLU A 256 -21.81 -14.84 -8.44
N SER A 257 -23.07 -14.50 -8.18
CA SER A 257 -24.14 -14.57 -9.18
C SER A 257 -23.87 -13.64 -10.37
N ASN A 258 -23.44 -12.40 -10.11
CA ASN A 258 -23.09 -11.46 -11.17
C ASN A 258 -21.84 -11.90 -11.95
N LEU A 259 -20.81 -12.41 -11.26
CA LEU A 259 -19.62 -12.94 -11.94
C LEU A 259 -19.96 -14.13 -12.84
N LYS A 260 -20.83 -15.06 -12.37
CA LYS A 260 -21.29 -16.21 -13.15
C LYS A 260 -22.13 -15.84 -14.37
N ALA A 261 -22.81 -14.69 -14.33
CA ALA A 261 -23.61 -14.21 -15.45
C ALA A 261 -22.76 -13.64 -16.61
N LEU A 262 -21.47 -13.34 -16.36
CA LEU A 262 -20.56 -12.87 -17.40
C LEU A 262 -20.10 -14.02 -18.30
N THR A 263 -19.91 -13.71 -19.58
CA THR A 263 -19.36 -14.64 -20.58
C THR A 263 -17.89 -14.36 -20.83
N GLY A 264 -17.07 -15.39 -20.99
CA GLY A 264 -15.66 -15.25 -21.38
C GLY A 264 -14.70 -16.10 -20.55
N ARG A 265 -13.39 -15.83 -20.69
CA ARG A 265 -12.34 -16.48 -19.91
C ARG A 265 -12.35 -15.97 -18.47
N ARG A 266 -12.23 -16.90 -17.51
CA ARG A 266 -11.93 -16.57 -16.10
C ARG A 266 -10.44 -16.39 -15.90
N TYR A 267 -10.09 -15.32 -15.20
CA TYR A 267 -8.74 -15.02 -14.75
C TYR A 267 -8.68 -15.21 -13.24
N SER A 268 -7.72 -15.99 -12.76
CA SER A 268 -7.53 -16.29 -11.35
C SER A 268 -6.21 -15.70 -10.87
N TYR A 269 -6.27 -14.92 -9.80
CA TYR A 269 -5.10 -14.30 -9.17
C TYR A 269 -4.97 -14.82 -7.74
N GLU A 270 -3.86 -15.49 -7.44
CA GLU A 270 -3.60 -16.08 -6.13
C GLU A 270 -2.70 -15.17 -5.30
N ALA A 271 -3.02 -15.03 -4.02
CA ALA A 271 -2.21 -14.28 -3.08
C ALA A 271 -0.90 -15.04 -2.80
N ARG A 272 0.24 -14.34 -2.87
CA ARG A 272 1.58 -14.93 -2.71
C ARG A 272 2.34 -14.30 -1.56
N LEU A 273 3.32 -15.02 -1.03
CA LEU A 273 4.31 -14.41 -0.15
C LEU A 273 5.36 -13.70 -1.00
N ALA A 274 5.78 -12.52 -0.59
CA ALA A 274 6.93 -11.82 -1.14
C ALA A 274 7.88 -11.45 0.00
N TYR A 275 9.17 -11.63 -0.24
CA TYR A 275 10.21 -11.44 0.77
C TYR A 275 10.97 -10.15 0.49
N ASP A 276 11.09 -9.32 1.53
CA ASP A 276 11.90 -8.11 1.49
C ASP A 276 13.21 -8.36 2.24
N GLY A 277 14.33 -8.21 1.54
CA GLY A 277 15.67 -8.41 2.09
C GLY A 277 16.05 -9.88 2.36
N LYS A 278 17.03 -10.08 3.26
CA LYS A 278 17.57 -11.41 3.57
C LYS A 278 16.69 -12.10 4.61
N MET A 279 16.14 -13.27 4.26
CA MET A 279 15.43 -14.15 5.18
C MET A 279 16.34 -14.49 6.39
N PRO A 280 15.84 -14.40 7.64
CA PRO A 280 16.62 -14.78 8.81
C PRO A 280 17.02 -16.25 8.74
N ASP A 281 18.27 -16.57 9.10
CA ASP A 281 18.85 -17.92 8.92
C ASP A 281 18.11 -19.05 9.67
N ARG A 282 17.20 -18.72 10.60
CA ARG A 282 16.38 -19.69 11.39
C ARG A 282 14.89 -19.67 11.06
N PHE A 283 14.45 -18.88 10.08
CA PHE A 283 13.05 -18.78 9.72
C PHE A 283 12.65 -19.90 8.77
N SER A 284 11.50 -20.54 9.04
CA SER A 284 10.85 -21.46 8.11
C SER A 284 9.40 -21.05 7.87
N GLU A 285 8.95 -21.11 6.63
CA GLU A 285 7.52 -21.00 6.31
C GLU A 285 6.68 -22.10 6.97
N LYS A 286 7.32 -23.22 7.38
CA LYS A 286 6.67 -24.32 8.09
C LYS A 286 6.56 -24.07 9.59
N ASP A 287 7.13 -22.98 10.11
CA ASP A 287 7.03 -22.64 11.52
C ASP A 287 5.56 -22.43 11.91
N GLU A 288 5.07 -23.17 12.90
CA GLU A 288 3.67 -23.06 13.36
C GLU A 288 3.30 -21.64 13.79
N GLY A 289 4.27 -20.85 14.27
CA GLY A 289 4.09 -19.44 14.57
C GLY A 289 3.72 -18.67 13.32
N PHE A 290 4.54 -18.81 12.26
CA PHE A 290 4.35 -18.12 11.00
C PHE A 290 3.03 -18.51 10.32
N ILE A 291 2.73 -19.81 10.26
CA ILE A 291 1.48 -20.31 9.66
C ILE A 291 0.26 -19.72 10.37
N ARG A 292 0.25 -19.68 11.70
CA ARG A 292 -0.86 -19.08 12.47
C ARG A 292 -1.01 -17.59 12.19
N SER A 293 0.10 -16.87 12.12
CA SER A 293 0.08 -15.42 11.86
C SER A 293 -0.38 -15.12 10.45
N LEU A 294 0.06 -15.90 9.45
CA LEU A 294 -0.40 -15.81 8.07
C LEU A 294 -1.90 -16.12 7.94
N GLN A 295 -2.39 -17.20 8.56
CA GLN A 295 -3.82 -17.56 8.55
C GLN A 295 -4.69 -16.47 9.20
N TYR A 296 -4.24 -15.92 10.33
CA TYR A 296 -4.91 -14.80 10.98
C TYR A 296 -4.93 -13.56 10.07
N PHE A 297 -3.81 -13.27 9.41
CA PHE A 297 -3.68 -12.16 8.48
C PHE A 297 -4.65 -12.30 7.29
N ASP A 298 -4.62 -13.44 6.59
CA ASP A 298 -5.50 -13.75 5.46
C ASP A 298 -6.99 -13.73 5.84
N SER A 299 -7.35 -14.16 7.05
CA SER A 299 -8.74 -14.14 7.53
C SER A 299 -9.30 -12.72 7.76
N ASN A 300 -8.42 -11.74 7.99
CA ASN A 300 -8.79 -10.36 8.31
C ASN A 300 -8.48 -9.37 7.18
N ALA A 301 -7.79 -9.81 6.14
CA ALA A 301 -7.38 -8.98 5.02
C ALA A 301 -8.56 -8.46 4.18
N ALA A 302 -8.30 -7.35 3.47
CA ALA A 302 -9.25 -6.77 2.53
C ALA A 302 -9.27 -7.53 1.17
N TYR A 303 -8.16 -8.20 0.82
CA TYR A 303 -8.00 -8.97 -0.41
C TYR A 303 -8.62 -10.38 -0.29
N ALA A 304 -8.86 -11.01 -1.44
CA ALA A 304 -9.20 -12.43 -1.51
C ALA A 304 -7.94 -13.27 -1.74
N LEU A 305 -7.84 -14.41 -1.06
CA LEU A 305 -6.77 -15.39 -1.28
C LEU A 305 -6.71 -15.84 -2.75
N GLN A 306 -7.89 -16.07 -3.31
CA GLN A 306 -8.08 -16.33 -4.73
C GLN A 306 -9.08 -15.31 -5.25
N LEU A 307 -8.61 -14.42 -6.12
CA LEU A 307 -9.43 -13.42 -6.78
C LEU A 307 -9.75 -13.92 -8.19
N GLU A 308 -11.02 -14.25 -8.43
CA GLU A 308 -11.51 -14.58 -9.77
C GLU A 308 -12.14 -13.34 -10.42
N LEU A 309 -11.71 -13.04 -11.65
CA LEU A 309 -12.25 -11.95 -12.46
C LEU A 309 -12.57 -12.43 -13.88
N MET A 310 -13.47 -11.71 -14.53
CA MET A 310 -13.83 -11.86 -15.94
C MET A 310 -13.91 -10.46 -16.57
N ILE A 311 -13.71 -10.37 -17.88
CA ILE A 311 -14.01 -9.12 -18.60
C ILE A 311 -15.49 -8.78 -18.38
N GLY A 312 -15.78 -7.54 -17.99
CA GLY A 312 -17.09 -7.09 -17.54
C GLY A 312 -17.29 -7.12 -16.02
N ALA A 313 -16.37 -7.72 -15.25
CA ALA A 313 -16.50 -7.78 -13.80
C ALA A 313 -16.37 -6.39 -13.17
N GLN A 314 -17.34 -6.04 -12.32
CA GLN A 314 -17.30 -4.82 -11.54
C GLN A 314 -16.41 -5.03 -10.31
N VAL A 315 -15.40 -4.17 -10.18
CA VAL A 315 -14.39 -4.25 -9.14
C VAL A 315 -14.24 -2.93 -8.40
N MET A 316 -13.59 -2.99 -7.25
CA MET A 316 -13.24 -1.85 -6.41
C MET A 316 -11.79 -1.97 -5.94
N LEU A 317 -11.07 -0.86 -5.95
CA LEU A 317 -9.74 -0.77 -5.36
C LEU A 317 -9.81 -0.90 -3.84
N ILE A 318 -8.95 -1.74 -3.27
CA ILE A 318 -8.81 -1.92 -1.82
C ILE A 318 -7.52 -1.31 -1.26
N ALA A 319 -6.76 -0.60 -2.10
CA ALA A 319 -5.58 0.15 -1.73
C ALA A 319 -5.54 1.48 -2.50
N ASN A 320 -4.78 2.44 -2.00
CA ASN A 320 -4.49 3.66 -2.73
C ASN A 320 -3.39 3.35 -3.76
N ILE A 321 -3.67 3.59 -5.04
CA ILE A 321 -2.74 3.29 -6.13
C ILE A 321 -2.21 4.61 -6.69
N ASP A 322 -3.10 5.47 -7.18
CA ASP A 322 -2.75 6.76 -7.78
C ASP A 322 -3.69 7.85 -7.25
N PRO A 323 -3.47 8.35 -6.03
CA PRO A 323 -4.29 9.41 -5.43
C PRO A 323 -4.41 10.67 -6.29
N PRO A 324 -3.35 11.18 -6.96
CA PRO A 324 -3.47 12.29 -7.91
C PRO A 324 -4.45 12.04 -9.05
N ALA A 325 -4.49 10.82 -9.61
CA ALA A 325 -5.49 10.44 -10.61
C ALA A 325 -6.87 10.09 -10.00
N GLY A 326 -7.06 10.27 -8.69
CA GLY A 326 -8.28 9.94 -7.97
C GLY A 326 -8.48 8.43 -7.73
N LEU A 327 -7.47 7.60 -7.98
CA LEU A 327 -7.50 6.15 -7.82
C LEU A 327 -7.08 5.75 -6.40
N VAL A 328 -8.04 5.91 -5.51
CA VAL A 328 -7.91 5.61 -4.08
C VAL A 328 -8.75 4.39 -3.70
N ASN A 329 -8.56 3.89 -2.48
CA ASN A 329 -9.43 2.86 -1.92
C ASN A 329 -10.91 3.26 -2.02
N GLY A 330 -11.73 2.35 -2.54
CA GLY A 330 -13.15 2.55 -2.81
C GLY A 330 -13.48 2.94 -4.25
N SER A 331 -12.48 3.28 -5.07
CA SER A 331 -12.70 3.61 -6.49
C SER A 331 -13.18 2.39 -7.25
N ARG A 332 -14.32 2.52 -7.94
CA ARG A 332 -14.91 1.43 -8.72
C ARG A 332 -14.57 1.50 -10.20
N GLY A 333 -14.54 0.33 -10.81
CA GLY A 333 -14.34 0.19 -12.24
C GLY A 333 -14.86 -1.14 -12.76
N ILE A 334 -14.74 -1.33 -14.07
CA ILE A 334 -15.01 -2.59 -14.75
C ILE A 334 -13.72 -3.10 -15.36
N MET A 335 -13.49 -4.41 -15.24
CA MET A 335 -12.42 -5.06 -15.97
C MET A 335 -12.74 -5.06 -17.47
N VAL A 336 -11.98 -4.29 -18.24
CA VAL A 336 -12.16 -4.16 -19.70
C VAL A 336 -11.20 -5.03 -20.50
N GLY A 337 -10.22 -5.64 -19.84
CA GLY A 337 -9.26 -6.54 -20.46
C GLY A 337 -8.18 -6.98 -19.49
N VAL A 338 -7.14 -7.59 -20.04
CA VAL A 338 -5.90 -7.92 -19.34
C VAL A 338 -4.72 -7.37 -20.12
N CYS A 339 -3.67 -6.95 -19.41
CA CYS A 339 -2.41 -6.59 -20.03
C CYS A 339 -1.84 -7.83 -20.72
N SER A 340 -1.52 -7.68 -21.99
CA SER A 340 -1.20 -8.79 -22.86
C SER A 340 0.05 -9.53 -22.35
N ALA A 341 1.02 -8.80 -21.79
CA ALA A 341 2.27 -9.37 -21.32
C ALA A 341 2.30 -9.83 -19.87
N THR A 342 1.32 -9.48 -19.04
CA THR A 342 1.37 -9.80 -17.59
C THR A 342 0.15 -10.56 -17.11
N GLU A 343 -0.88 -10.63 -17.95
CA GLU A 343 -2.24 -11.08 -17.60
C GLU A 343 -2.87 -10.30 -16.43
N LEU A 344 -2.29 -9.17 -16.02
CA LEU A 344 -2.84 -8.31 -14.98
C LEU A 344 -4.09 -7.59 -15.48
N PRO A 345 -5.10 -7.33 -14.61
CA PRO A 345 -6.37 -6.78 -15.04
C PRO A 345 -6.24 -5.31 -15.45
N ILE A 346 -6.85 -4.96 -16.57
CA ILE A 346 -7.01 -3.58 -17.03
C ILE A 346 -8.40 -3.11 -16.62
N ILE A 347 -8.45 -2.10 -15.75
CA ILE A 347 -9.68 -1.56 -15.19
C ILE A 347 -9.97 -0.20 -15.80
N GLU A 348 -11.21 0.00 -16.25
CA GLU A 348 -11.78 1.31 -16.58
C GLU A 348 -12.61 1.78 -15.38
N PHE A 349 -12.18 2.88 -14.76
CA PHE A 349 -12.79 3.46 -13.56
C PHE A 349 -13.90 4.44 -13.89
N VAL A 350 -14.74 4.75 -12.90
CA VAL A 350 -15.86 5.70 -13.03
C VAL A 350 -15.43 7.10 -13.50
N ASN A 351 -14.21 7.53 -13.14
CA ASN A 351 -13.63 8.79 -13.61
C ASN A 351 -13.10 8.74 -15.06
N GLY A 352 -13.28 7.63 -15.78
CA GLY A 352 -12.78 7.40 -17.13
C GLY A 352 -11.30 6.97 -17.19
N ALA A 353 -10.60 6.92 -16.06
CA ALA A 353 -9.21 6.46 -16.05
C ALA A 353 -9.15 4.98 -16.41
N ARG A 354 -8.22 4.62 -17.30
CA ARG A 354 -7.90 3.23 -17.64
C ARG A 354 -6.51 2.90 -17.12
N ARG A 355 -6.38 1.85 -16.32
CA ARG A 355 -5.10 1.43 -15.72
C ARG A 355 -4.97 -0.09 -15.66
N THR A 356 -3.75 -0.57 -15.93
CA THR A 356 -3.33 -1.92 -15.57
C THR A 356 -3.05 -1.95 -14.07
N ILE A 357 -3.73 -2.83 -13.34
CA ILE A 357 -3.59 -2.90 -11.88
C ILE A 357 -2.57 -3.97 -11.50
N GLY A 358 -1.42 -3.52 -11.00
CA GLY A 358 -0.34 -4.37 -10.49
C GLY A 358 -0.67 -5.02 -9.15
N THR A 359 0.26 -5.84 -8.63
CA THR A 359 0.14 -6.40 -7.29
C THR A 359 0.50 -5.36 -6.23
N HIS A 360 -0.15 -5.46 -5.08
CA HIS A 360 0.13 -4.67 -3.89
C HIS A 360 0.60 -5.61 -2.78
N GLY A 361 1.61 -5.20 -2.03
CA GLY A 361 2.15 -5.94 -0.89
C GLY A 361 1.61 -5.40 0.43
N TRP A 362 1.02 -6.27 1.23
CA TRP A 362 0.68 -5.99 2.62
C TRP A 362 1.69 -6.69 3.54
N PRO A 363 2.54 -5.95 4.28
CA PRO A 363 3.56 -6.55 5.14
C PRO A 363 2.92 -7.36 6.28
N ILE A 364 3.49 -8.52 6.57
CA ILE A 364 3.08 -9.36 7.70
C ILE A 364 3.84 -8.84 8.92
N GLU A 365 3.17 -8.06 9.76
CA GLU A 365 3.81 -7.31 10.86
C GLU A 365 4.66 -8.16 11.83
N GLU A 366 4.36 -9.45 11.98
CA GLU A 366 5.14 -10.37 12.81
C GLU A 366 6.49 -10.73 12.21
N TYR A 367 6.58 -10.62 10.89
CA TYR A 367 7.67 -11.04 10.03
C TYR A 367 7.92 -9.93 9.01
N GLU A 368 8.56 -8.84 9.44
CA GLU A 368 8.73 -7.61 8.63
C GLU A 368 9.45 -7.81 7.29
N PHE A 369 10.19 -8.91 7.15
CA PHE A 369 10.85 -9.35 5.91
C PHE A 369 9.91 -10.13 4.96
N VAL A 370 8.62 -10.27 5.30
CA VAL A 370 7.61 -10.98 4.52
C VAL A 370 6.37 -10.12 4.35
N SER A 371 5.83 -10.09 3.15
CA SER A 371 4.56 -9.48 2.82
C SER A 371 3.66 -10.48 2.10
N ARG A 372 2.34 -10.30 2.23
CA ARG A 372 1.38 -10.93 1.34
C ARG A 372 1.17 -10.02 0.14
N THR A 373 1.33 -10.54 -1.07
CA THR A 373 1.07 -9.81 -2.31
C THR A 373 -0.16 -10.33 -3.02
N GLN A 374 -0.98 -9.43 -3.55
CA GLN A 374 -2.18 -9.75 -4.34
C GLN A 374 -2.57 -8.52 -5.17
N VAL A 375 -3.31 -8.72 -6.27
CA VAL A 375 -3.94 -7.61 -7.00
C VAL A 375 -4.92 -6.90 -6.06
N PRO A 376 -4.80 -5.57 -5.83
CA PRO A 376 -5.59 -4.80 -4.88
C PRO A 376 -7.00 -4.51 -5.39
N LEU A 377 -7.71 -5.54 -5.84
CA LEU A 377 -9.08 -5.49 -6.32
C LEU A 377 -9.96 -6.48 -5.56
N ARG A 378 -11.25 -6.17 -5.51
CA ARG A 378 -12.32 -7.06 -5.07
C ARG A 378 -13.54 -6.89 -5.95
N LEU A 379 -14.41 -7.89 -6.02
CA LEU A 379 -15.73 -7.74 -6.61
C LEU A 379 -16.55 -6.69 -5.84
N ALA A 380 -17.31 -5.89 -6.58
CA ALA A 380 -17.91 -4.66 -6.06
C ALA A 380 -19.37 -4.43 -6.48
N TRP A 381 -20.11 -5.47 -6.87
CA TRP A 381 -21.57 -5.37 -7.00
C TRP A 381 -22.22 -5.22 -5.63
N ALA A 382 -21.71 -5.96 -4.64
CA ALA A 382 -22.16 -5.87 -3.26
C ALA A 382 -20.98 -5.74 -2.27
N TYR A 383 -21.21 -5.08 -1.15
CA TYR A 383 -20.24 -4.94 -0.06
C TYR A 383 -20.92 -4.88 1.31
N THR A 384 -20.23 -5.38 2.35
CA THR A 384 -20.80 -5.41 3.71
C THR A 384 -20.68 -4.06 4.39
N THR A 385 -21.75 -3.58 5.02
CA THR A 385 -21.79 -2.28 5.72
C THR A 385 -20.69 -2.15 6.79
N HIS A 386 -20.43 -3.22 7.56
CA HIS A 386 -19.34 -3.26 8.55
C HIS A 386 -17.96 -3.03 7.93
N LYS A 387 -17.63 -3.70 6.80
CA LYS A 387 -16.32 -3.52 6.14
C LYS A 387 -16.22 -2.21 5.36
N ALA A 388 -17.34 -1.60 5.00
CA ALA A 388 -17.37 -0.29 4.38
C ALA A 388 -17.01 0.85 5.36
N GLN A 389 -17.02 0.62 6.67
CA GLN A 389 -16.58 1.60 7.67
C GLN A 389 -15.15 2.06 7.37
N GLY A 390 -14.89 3.37 7.52
CA GLY A 390 -13.67 4.01 6.99
C GLY A 390 -13.61 4.27 5.46
N ALA A 391 -14.18 3.41 4.61
CA ALA A 391 -14.12 3.54 3.14
C ALA A 391 -15.00 4.67 2.57
N SER A 392 -14.67 5.14 1.35
CA SER A 392 -15.42 6.18 0.63
C SER A 392 -15.88 5.66 -0.73
N LEU A 393 -17.19 5.69 -0.99
CA LEU A 393 -17.83 5.18 -2.21
C LEU A 393 -18.29 6.35 -3.07
N ASP A 394 -17.91 6.34 -4.34
CA ASP A 394 -18.37 7.29 -5.35
C ASP A 394 -19.86 7.09 -5.71
N THR A 395 -20.38 5.86 -5.64
CA THR A 395 -21.80 5.57 -5.85
C THR A 395 -22.25 4.35 -5.03
N ALA A 396 -23.36 4.46 -4.32
CA ALA A 396 -23.87 3.38 -3.47
C ALA A 396 -25.39 3.28 -3.57
N LEU A 397 -25.89 2.04 -3.55
CA LEU A 397 -27.30 1.74 -3.36
C LEU A 397 -27.45 1.15 -1.96
N ILE A 398 -28.25 1.83 -1.14
CA ILE A 398 -28.38 1.56 0.29
C ILE A 398 -29.82 1.20 0.59
N ASP A 399 -30.00 0.07 1.26
CA ASP A 399 -31.28 -0.31 1.87
C ASP A 399 -31.44 0.45 3.20
N ILE A 400 -32.53 1.23 3.32
CA ILE A 400 -32.86 2.05 4.49
C ILE A 400 -34.23 1.61 5.06
N GLY A 401 -34.59 0.34 4.91
CA GLY A 401 -35.88 -0.20 5.36
C GLY A 401 -36.00 -0.44 6.85
N SER A 402 -37.23 -0.65 7.32
CA SER A 402 -37.55 -0.89 8.74
C SER A 402 -37.07 -2.25 9.28
N GLY A 403 -36.63 -3.16 8.39
CA GLY A 403 -36.52 -4.59 8.66
C GLY A 403 -35.24 -5.09 9.35
N ASN A 404 -34.11 -4.38 9.35
CA ASN A 404 -32.84 -4.95 9.82
C ASN A 404 -31.73 -3.91 10.10
N PHE A 405 -31.77 -3.12 11.19
CA PHE A 405 -30.60 -2.25 11.49
C PHE A 405 -30.34 -2.05 12.99
N GLU A 406 -29.07 -2.22 13.39
CA GLU A 406 -28.53 -1.79 14.69
C GLU A 406 -28.43 -0.25 14.76
N PHE A 407 -28.20 0.31 15.95
CA PHE A 407 -27.95 1.76 16.10
C PHE A 407 -26.76 2.20 15.24
N GLY A 408 -26.88 3.33 14.56
CA GLY A 408 -25.80 3.92 13.75
C GLY A 408 -25.54 3.26 12.39
N GLN A 409 -26.12 2.10 12.08
CA GLN A 409 -25.80 1.36 10.86
C GLN A 409 -26.26 2.08 9.57
N ALA A 410 -27.49 2.61 9.54
CA ALA A 410 -28.00 3.39 8.42
C ALA A 410 -27.16 4.66 8.18
N TYR A 411 -26.75 5.33 9.26
CA TYR A 411 -25.85 6.47 9.19
C TYR A 411 -24.47 6.10 8.63
N VAL A 412 -23.87 4.99 9.08
CA VAL A 412 -22.57 4.53 8.57
C VAL A 412 -22.63 4.27 7.07
N ALA A 413 -23.68 3.58 6.61
CA ALA A 413 -23.91 3.30 5.19
C ALA A 413 -24.05 4.61 4.39
N LEU A 414 -24.94 5.52 4.84
CA LEU A 414 -25.17 6.80 4.17
C LEU A 414 -23.88 7.64 4.08
N ALA A 415 -23.10 7.68 5.15
CA ALA A 415 -21.84 8.43 5.23
C ALA A 415 -20.73 7.88 4.32
N ARG A 416 -20.91 6.72 3.67
CA ARG A 416 -19.96 6.18 2.70
C ARG A 416 -20.03 6.90 1.36
N ALA A 417 -21.21 7.37 0.96
CA ALA A 417 -21.40 8.06 -0.31
C ALA A 417 -20.65 9.41 -0.34
N ARG A 418 -19.98 9.72 -1.46
CA ARG A 418 -19.25 10.99 -1.65
C ARG A 418 -20.16 12.16 -2.06
N SER A 419 -21.28 11.88 -2.72
CA SER A 419 -22.23 12.88 -3.19
C SER A 419 -23.66 12.36 -3.10
N LEU A 420 -24.63 13.28 -3.06
CA LEU A 420 -26.04 12.95 -3.13
C LEU A 420 -26.42 12.38 -4.51
N GLU A 421 -25.78 12.85 -5.58
CA GLU A 421 -25.96 12.35 -6.94
C GLU A 421 -25.56 10.86 -7.07
N GLY A 422 -24.48 10.45 -6.40
CA GLY A 422 -24.04 9.06 -6.35
C GLY A 422 -24.82 8.19 -5.36
N LEU A 423 -25.79 8.74 -4.63
CA LEU A 423 -26.57 7.98 -3.65
C LEU A 423 -27.87 7.49 -4.28
N TYR A 424 -28.12 6.20 -4.16
CA TYR A 424 -29.39 5.56 -4.46
C TYR A 424 -29.94 4.91 -3.19
N VAL A 425 -31.25 4.99 -3.02
CA VAL A 425 -31.93 4.49 -1.81
C VAL A 425 -32.95 3.43 -2.20
N TYR A 426 -33.02 2.37 -1.40
CA TYR A 426 -34.04 1.34 -1.47
C TYR A 426 -34.81 1.29 -0.14
N ASP A 427 -36.14 1.25 -0.22
CA ASP A 427 -37.06 1.09 0.92
C ASP A 427 -36.82 2.12 2.03
N PHE A 428 -36.93 3.43 1.75
CA PHE A 428 -36.60 4.47 2.73
C PHE A 428 -37.61 4.53 3.89
N ASP A 429 -37.13 4.22 5.09
CA ASP A 429 -37.80 4.49 6.36
C ASP A 429 -36.94 5.38 7.28
N PRO A 430 -37.39 6.59 7.67
CA PRO A 430 -36.65 7.43 8.61
C PRO A 430 -36.39 6.77 9.98
N VAL A 431 -37.20 5.77 10.38
CA VAL A 431 -37.00 5.01 11.63
C VAL A 431 -35.69 4.21 11.62
N ALA A 432 -35.11 3.93 10.44
CA ALA A 432 -33.81 3.30 10.31
C ALA A 432 -32.67 4.16 10.89
N PHE A 433 -32.83 5.50 10.92
CA PHE A 433 -31.85 6.42 11.52
C PHE A 433 -32.08 6.58 13.01
N LYS A 434 -31.50 5.68 13.78
CA LYS A 434 -31.54 5.70 15.25
C LYS A 434 -30.15 5.80 15.84
N ALA A 435 -30.01 6.68 16.83
CA ALA A 435 -28.82 6.81 17.65
C ALA A 435 -29.09 6.29 19.07
N HIS A 436 -28.10 5.61 19.65
CA HIS A 436 -28.26 4.97 20.96
C HIS A 436 -28.50 6.03 22.06
N PRO A 437 -29.48 5.86 22.96
CA PRO A 437 -29.79 6.86 24.00
C PRO A 437 -28.60 7.24 24.89
N LYS A 438 -27.81 6.24 25.33
CA LYS A 438 -26.58 6.48 26.10
C LYS A 438 -25.56 7.35 25.35
N VAL A 439 -25.47 7.19 24.03
CA VAL A 439 -24.55 7.97 23.19
C VAL A 439 -25.03 9.42 23.09
N LYS A 440 -26.34 9.65 22.91
CA LYS A 440 -26.92 10.99 22.95
C LYS A 440 -26.66 11.70 24.28
N ALA A 441 -26.83 10.99 25.39
CA ALA A 441 -26.52 11.50 26.72
C ALA A 441 -25.03 11.84 26.87
N PHE A 442 -24.15 10.91 26.49
CA PHE A 442 -22.70 11.11 26.52
C PHE A 442 -22.28 12.39 25.79
N TYR A 443 -22.62 12.55 24.51
CA TYR A 443 -22.22 13.73 23.72
C TYR A 443 -22.81 15.05 24.23
N LYS A 444 -23.94 15.01 24.94
CA LYS A 444 -24.51 16.19 25.60
C LYS A 444 -23.69 16.62 26.82
N ASP A 445 -23.11 15.65 27.52
CA ASP A 445 -22.42 15.85 28.80
C ASP A 445 -20.89 15.93 28.65
N VAL A 446 -20.33 15.72 27.45
CA VAL A 446 -18.88 15.88 27.19
C VAL A 446 -18.43 17.31 27.47
N ALA A 447 -17.41 17.45 28.32
CA ALA A 447 -16.69 18.72 28.50
C ALA A 447 -15.71 18.94 27.34
N TRP A 448 -16.14 19.69 26.32
CA TRP A 448 -15.32 19.98 25.13
C TRP A 448 -14.15 20.91 25.45
N SER A 449 -12.98 20.55 24.92
CA SER A 449 -11.78 21.37 24.98
C SER A 449 -11.85 22.51 23.95
N PRO A 450 -11.39 23.73 24.29
CA PRO A 450 -11.39 24.86 23.36
C PRO A 450 -10.47 24.60 22.17
N ILE A 451 -10.83 25.13 21.00
CA ILE A 451 -9.95 25.12 19.82
C ILE A 451 -8.81 26.12 20.07
N LEU A 452 -7.58 25.65 19.88
CA LEU A 452 -6.36 26.41 20.08
C LEU A 452 -5.61 26.52 18.75
N SER A 453 -5.20 27.73 18.37
CA SER A 453 -4.31 27.95 17.23
C SER A 453 -2.88 27.55 17.60
N LEU A 454 -2.23 26.74 16.75
CA LEU A 454 -0.80 26.46 16.88
C LEU A 454 0.01 27.64 16.32
N GLU A 455 0.64 28.43 17.17
CA GLU A 455 1.75 29.30 16.74
C GLU A 455 2.97 28.41 16.48
N ILE A 456 3.05 27.85 15.27
CA ILE A 456 4.26 27.17 14.82
C ILE A 456 5.28 28.28 14.49
N HIS A 457 6.14 28.64 15.44
CA HIS A 457 7.28 29.49 15.12
C HIS A 457 8.12 28.77 14.05
N SER A 458 8.15 29.35 12.84
CA SER A 458 9.00 28.92 11.74
C SER A 458 10.46 29.02 12.18
N VAL A 459 11.09 27.89 12.46
CA VAL A 459 12.54 27.83 12.70
C VAL A 459 13.14 26.96 11.61
N ALA A 460 14.02 27.59 10.82
CA ALA A 460 14.65 27.02 9.63
C ALA A 460 15.34 25.68 9.91
N PRO A 461 15.41 24.78 8.92
CA PRO A 461 16.20 23.56 9.05
C PRO A 461 17.68 23.95 9.05
N SER A 462 18.38 23.70 10.16
CA SER A 462 19.84 23.75 10.16
C SER A 462 20.37 22.37 9.79
N ASP A 463 21.06 22.31 8.65
CA ASP A 463 21.78 21.15 8.15
C ASP A 463 22.91 20.76 9.10
N LYS A 464 22.62 19.85 10.03
CA LYS A 464 23.62 18.98 10.64
C LYS A 464 23.07 17.57 10.72
N VAL A 465 23.37 16.78 9.69
CA VAL A 465 23.32 15.32 9.76
C VAL A 465 24.31 14.88 10.83
N MET A 466 23.82 14.45 11.99
CA MET A 466 24.61 13.73 12.99
C MET A 466 24.15 12.28 13.02
N GLU A 467 25.11 11.37 12.85
CA GLU A 467 24.96 9.92 12.71
C GLU A 467 24.09 9.28 13.82
N GLU A 468 23.30 8.28 13.44
CA GLU A 468 22.50 7.48 14.36
C GLU A 468 23.37 6.73 15.38
N PRO A 469 23.11 6.83 16.70
CA PRO A 469 23.87 6.06 17.67
C PRO A 469 23.50 4.58 17.64
N ASN A 470 24.52 3.74 17.49
CA ASN A 470 24.47 2.28 17.40
C ASN A 470 23.80 1.65 18.64
N ILE A 471 22.61 1.08 18.44
CA ILE A 471 21.69 0.50 19.44
C ILE A 471 22.32 -0.70 20.22
N ASN A 472 23.45 -1.24 19.78
CA ASN A 472 24.11 -2.38 20.41
C ASN A 472 24.84 -2.08 21.74
N ARG A 473 24.93 -0.81 22.18
CA ARG A 473 25.64 -0.44 23.42
C ARG A 473 24.80 -0.52 24.71
N VAL A 474 23.46 -0.63 24.64
CA VAL A 474 22.60 -0.63 25.83
C VAL A 474 22.33 -2.05 26.39
N ILE A 475 22.70 -3.12 25.67
CA ILE A 475 22.45 -4.52 26.07
C ILE A 475 23.69 -5.20 26.70
N LYS A 476 24.85 -4.54 26.75
CA LYS A 476 26.08 -5.05 27.38
C LYS A 476 26.47 -4.23 28.63
N VAL A 477 25.56 -4.10 29.59
CA VAL A 477 25.93 -3.73 30.97
C VAL A 477 25.34 -4.79 31.90
N ASN A 478 25.85 -6.02 31.76
CA ASN A 478 25.83 -7.12 32.72
C ASN A 478 26.49 -8.34 32.09
N LYS A 479 27.82 -8.28 31.92
CA LYS A 479 28.70 -9.46 31.99
C LYS A 479 30.15 -9.01 32.09
N LEU A 480 30.76 -9.53 33.15
CA LEU A 480 32.12 -9.35 33.66
C LEU A 480 33.24 -9.46 32.62
N GLU A 481 34.28 -8.66 32.88
CA GLU A 481 35.72 -9.00 32.92
C GLU A 481 36.29 -9.95 31.86
N THR A 482 37.23 -9.44 31.05
CA THR A 482 38.65 -9.86 31.03
C THR A 482 39.43 -9.08 29.95
N ASP A 483 40.51 -8.43 30.41
CA ASP A 483 41.85 -8.24 29.83
C ASP A 483 42.13 -7.70 28.41
N GLU A 484 42.90 -6.60 28.44
CA GLU A 484 44.09 -6.23 27.61
C GLU A 484 43.93 -5.98 26.10
N LYS A 485 44.65 -5.07 25.42
CA LYS A 485 45.49 -3.87 25.66
C LYS A 485 45.82 -3.31 24.26
N GLU A 486 46.14 -2.01 24.20
CA GLU A 486 46.97 -1.32 23.18
C GLU A 486 46.41 -1.26 21.73
N ASP A 487 46.55 -0.20 20.92
CA ASP A 487 47.53 0.89 20.91
C ASP A 487 47.06 2.11 20.08
N LYS A 488 47.75 3.24 20.28
CA LYS A 488 47.54 4.57 19.67
C LYS A 488 48.05 4.68 18.22
N LYS A 489 47.46 5.59 17.42
CA LYS A 489 48.17 6.76 16.82
C LYS A 489 47.28 7.69 15.98
N GLU A 490 47.62 8.97 16.10
CA GLU A 490 47.02 10.18 15.52
C GLU A 490 47.52 10.53 14.10
N ASP A 491 46.67 11.31 13.41
CA ASP A 491 46.91 12.43 12.51
C ASP A 491 47.82 12.32 11.26
N LYS A 492 47.26 12.72 10.10
CA LYS A 492 47.61 13.98 9.42
C LYS A 492 46.70 14.34 8.23
N LYS A 493 46.54 15.67 8.09
CA LYS A 493 45.87 16.50 7.09
C LYS A 493 46.42 16.32 5.66
N GLU A 494 45.64 16.67 4.62
CA GLU A 494 45.78 17.94 3.87
C GLU A 494 44.78 18.07 2.72
N ASP A 495 44.45 19.34 2.46
CA ASP A 495 43.51 19.91 1.49
C ASP A 495 43.94 19.70 0.03
N GLU A 496 42.98 19.80 -0.91
CA GLU A 496 43.13 20.68 -2.09
C GLU A 496 41.78 20.95 -2.78
N LYS A 497 41.57 22.22 -3.14
CA LYS A 497 40.43 22.80 -3.86
C LYS A 497 40.67 22.71 -5.37
N GLU A 498 39.60 22.75 -6.18
CA GLU A 498 39.42 23.80 -7.21
C GLU A 498 38.04 23.75 -7.91
N ASN A 499 37.61 24.93 -8.36
CA ASN A 499 36.31 25.34 -8.89
C ASN A 499 36.21 25.18 -10.42
N GLU A 500 34.99 25.11 -10.97
CA GLU A 500 34.46 25.91 -12.11
C GLU A 500 33.01 25.45 -12.43
N LYS A 501 31.96 26.25 -12.14
CA LYS A 501 31.26 27.27 -12.94
C LYS A 501 30.42 26.71 -14.10
N ASP A 502 29.10 26.62 -13.85
CA ASP A 502 28.05 26.45 -14.86
C ASP A 502 27.36 27.78 -15.17
N ASP A 503 27.19 28.09 -16.46
CA ASP A 503 26.41 29.22 -16.98
C ASP A 503 24.99 28.74 -17.36
N GLU A 504 23.98 29.29 -16.68
CA GLU A 504 22.56 29.13 -17.02
C GLU A 504 22.10 30.15 -18.06
N LYS A 505 21.39 29.68 -19.10
CA LYS A 505 20.44 30.48 -19.89
C LYS A 505 19.22 29.65 -20.30
N GLU A 506 18.08 29.97 -19.69
CA GLU A 506 16.73 29.82 -20.25
C GLU A 506 16.41 31.06 -21.12
N PRO A 507 15.41 31.09 -22.05
CA PRO A 507 14.03 30.58 -21.83
C PRO A 507 13.22 30.08 -23.07
N GLY A 508 12.03 29.52 -22.81
CA GLY A 508 10.93 29.49 -23.81
C GLY A 508 9.83 28.45 -23.54
N GLY A 509 8.69 28.89 -23.00
CA GLY A 509 7.52 28.05 -22.72
C GLY A 509 6.79 27.57 -23.98
N LEU A 510 6.42 26.27 -23.96
CA LEU A 510 5.43 25.65 -24.85
C LEU A 510 4.43 24.86 -24.00
N CYS A 511 3.15 24.85 -24.43
CA CYS A 511 2.06 24.05 -23.87
C CYS A 511 2.51 22.66 -23.41
N SER A 512 2.38 22.37 -22.10
CA SER A 512 2.74 21.08 -21.52
C SER A 512 1.75 20.01 -21.97
N VAL A 513 2.14 19.20 -22.94
CA VAL A 513 1.48 17.91 -23.20
C VAL A 513 1.60 17.08 -21.92
N PRO A 514 0.51 16.49 -21.38
CA PRO A 514 0.60 15.62 -20.20
C PRO A 514 1.64 14.51 -20.42
N ASN A 515 2.50 14.26 -19.44
CA ASN A 515 3.55 13.23 -19.51
C ASN A 515 2.96 11.82 -19.37
N TRP A 516 2.13 11.41 -20.33
CA TRP A 516 1.41 10.13 -20.29
C TRP A 516 2.35 8.93 -20.14
N LEU A 517 3.60 9.08 -20.58
CA LEU A 517 4.61 8.04 -20.48
C LEU A 517 5.14 7.90 -19.04
N TYR A 518 5.38 9.02 -18.34
CA TYR A 518 5.74 9.01 -16.92
C TYR A 518 4.57 8.53 -16.04
N ASP A 519 3.36 8.96 -16.36
CA ASP A 519 2.15 8.61 -15.60
C ASP A 519 1.78 7.13 -15.72
N SER A 520 2.24 6.44 -16.76
CA SER A 520 1.99 5.01 -16.97
C SER A 520 3.05 4.09 -16.33
N ILE A 521 4.10 4.64 -15.71
CA ILE A 521 5.10 3.85 -14.99
C ILE A 521 4.45 3.18 -13.76
N PRO A 522 4.66 1.86 -13.53
CA PRO A 522 4.21 1.21 -12.30
C PRO A 522 4.77 1.87 -11.04
N ASP A 523 3.94 2.08 -10.01
CA ASP A 523 4.29 2.90 -8.83
C ASP A 523 5.59 2.47 -8.14
N GLY A 524 5.84 1.15 -8.04
CA GLY A 524 7.07 0.60 -7.47
C GLY A 524 8.36 1.04 -8.19
N TRP A 525 8.26 1.47 -9.45
CA TRP A 525 9.37 1.91 -10.29
C TRP A 525 9.40 3.42 -10.53
N LYS A 526 8.33 4.14 -10.20
CA LYS A 526 8.19 5.58 -10.51
C LYS A 526 9.26 6.42 -9.83
N SER A 527 9.59 6.12 -8.57
CA SER A 527 10.66 6.80 -7.84
C SER A 527 12.04 6.65 -8.50
N SER A 528 12.30 5.51 -9.15
CA SER A 528 13.57 5.18 -9.81
C SER A 528 13.82 6.02 -11.05
N LEU A 529 12.76 6.52 -11.68
CA LEU A 529 12.79 7.29 -12.92
C LEU A 529 12.47 8.78 -12.73
N SER A 530 12.33 9.24 -11.48
CA SER A 530 12.10 10.66 -11.15
C SER A 530 13.17 11.59 -11.76
N SER A 531 14.43 11.18 -11.76
CA SER A 531 15.53 11.95 -12.36
C SER A 531 15.48 12.05 -13.89
N CYS A 532 14.62 11.25 -14.55
CA CYS A 532 14.52 11.18 -16.00
C CYS A 532 13.18 11.74 -16.53
N GLU A 533 12.46 12.51 -15.72
CA GLU A 533 11.14 13.04 -16.06
C GLU A 533 11.16 13.90 -17.33
N SER A 534 12.19 14.75 -17.51
CA SER A 534 12.39 15.56 -18.71
C SER A 534 12.59 14.71 -19.97
N SER A 535 13.41 13.65 -19.89
CA SER A 535 13.63 12.71 -20.98
C SER A 535 12.37 11.91 -21.32
N LEU A 536 11.59 11.53 -20.31
CA LEU A 536 10.29 10.87 -20.49
C LEU A 536 9.25 11.80 -21.13
N GLN A 537 9.25 13.09 -20.78
CA GLN A 537 8.40 14.08 -21.43
C GLN A 537 8.75 14.22 -22.93
N ASN A 538 10.04 14.27 -23.27
CA ASN A 538 10.49 14.33 -24.66
C ASN A 538 10.06 13.08 -25.45
N LEU A 539 10.24 11.90 -24.87
CA LEU A 539 9.77 10.63 -25.45
C LEU A 539 8.24 10.63 -25.62
N SER A 540 7.50 11.09 -24.61
CA SER A 540 6.04 11.22 -24.65
C SER A 540 5.57 12.08 -25.83
N ASN A 541 6.26 13.19 -26.09
CA ASN A 541 5.98 14.06 -27.24
C ASN A 541 6.27 13.36 -28.57
N VAL A 542 7.45 12.74 -28.73
CA VAL A 542 7.84 12.03 -29.96
C VAL A 542 6.86 10.90 -30.28
N LEU A 543 6.53 10.09 -29.29
CA LEU A 543 5.66 8.91 -29.44
C LEU A 543 4.17 9.28 -29.64
N SER A 544 3.77 10.51 -29.34
CA SER A 544 2.38 10.94 -29.57
C SER A 544 2.08 11.21 -31.06
N THR A 545 3.11 11.30 -31.90
CA THR A 545 2.98 11.73 -33.31
C THR A 545 3.12 10.59 -34.32
N LYS A 546 3.46 9.38 -33.88
CA LYS A 546 3.78 8.25 -34.75
C LYS A 546 3.19 6.95 -34.20
N GLU A 547 2.85 6.02 -35.09
CA GLU A 547 2.54 4.65 -34.70
C GLU A 547 3.82 3.93 -34.30
N PHE A 548 3.76 3.19 -33.19
CA PHE A 548 4.88 2.43 -32.65
C PHE A 548 4.40 1.14 -31.99
N LEU A 549 5.35 0.25 -31.72
CA LEU A 549 5.17 -1.01 -31.03
C LEU A 549 6.03 -1.03 -29.77
N PRO A 550 5.62 -1.70 -28.67
CA PRO A 550 4.30 -2.32 -28.46
C PRO A 550 3.19 -1.28 -28.25
N ALA A 551 1.96 -1.73 -28.01
CA ALA A 551 0.86 -0.85 -27.60
C ALA A 551 1.23 -0.04 -26.34
N LYS A 552 0.61 1.13 -26.16
CA LYS A 552 0.93 2.08 -25.07
C LYS A 552 0.89 1.43 -23.69
N GLU A 553 -0.07 0.54 -23.48
CA GLU A 553 -0.31 -0.16 -22.21
C GLU A 553 0.76 -1.20 -21.88
N ASP A 554 1.51 -1.66 -22.89
CA ASP A 554 2.49 -2.73 -22.78
C ASP A 554 3.94 -2.20 -22.75
N ILE A 555 4.19 -0.89 -22.91
CA ILE A 555 5.55 -0.30 -22.89
C ILE A 555 6.31 -0.67 -21.61
N TRP A 556 5.62 -0.62 -20.46
CA TRP A 556 6.19 -0.91 -19.15
C TRP A 556 5.94 -2.35 -18.69
N ALA A 557 5.50 -3.25 -19.58
CA ALA A 557 5.13 -4.61 -19.20
C ALA A 557 6.26 -5.39 -18.48
N ALA A 558 7.52 -5.15 -18.87
CA ALA A 558 8.66 -5.73 -18.17
C ALA A 558 8.75 -5.31 -16.69
N LEU A 559 8.27 -4.13 -16.32
CA LEU A 559 8.30 -3.57 -14.97
C LEU A 559 7.11 -4.01 -14.09
N ALA A 560 6.27 -4.92 -14.56
CA ALA A 560 5.17 -5.45 -13.77
C ALA A 560 5.62 -6.35 -12.61
N ILE A 561 6.87 -6.81 -12.64
CA ILE A 561 7.48 -7.49 -11.50
C ILE A 561 8.02 -6.44 -10.49
N PRO A 562 7.83 -6.66 -9.17
CA PRO A 562 8.44 -5.80 -8.15
C PRO A 562 9.96 -5.78 -8.28
N LEU A 563 10.58 -4.61 -8.05
CA LEU A 563 12.03 -4.42 -8.12
C LEU A 563 12.80 -5.44 -7.26
N GLU A 564 12.28 -5.74 -6.07
CA GLU A 564 12.88 -6.62 -5.08
C GLU A 564 12.85 -8.10 -5.50
N SER A 565 11.92 -8.46 -6.38
CA SER A 565 11.77 -9.82 -6.90
C SER A 565 12.73 -10.15 -8.06
N VAL A 566 13.44 -9.14 -8.60
CA VAL A 566 14.34 -9.32 -9.74
C VAL A 566 15.56 -10.16 -9.33
N CYS A 567 15.72 -11.31 -9.96
CA CYS A 567 16.87 -12.20 -9.75
C CYS A 567 17.73 -12.40 -11.01
N VAL A 568 17.13 -12.22 -12.19
CA VAL A 568 17.82 -12.27 -13.49
C VAL A 568 17.34 -11.10 -14.35
N VAL A 569 18.23 -10.45 -15.07
CA VAL A 569 17.92 -9.42 -16.07
C VAL A 569 18.43 -9.89 -17.42
N ILE A 570 17.54 -10.13 -18.37
CA ILE A 570 17.90 -10.44 -19.76
C ILE A 570 17.67 -9.17 -20.57
N LEU A 571 18.73 -8.68 -21.22
CA LEU A 571 18.65 -7.47 -22.03
C LEU A 571 18.48 -7.78 -23.52
N GLY A 572 17.34 -7.38 -24.06
CA GLY A 572 17.08 -7.31 -25.50
C GLY A 572 17.47 -5.95 -26.10
N GLN A 573 17.39 -5.86 -27.43
CA GLN A 573 17.74 -4.64 -28.15
C GLN A 573 16.56 -3.64 -28.17
N ASP A 574 15.52 -3.98 -28.91
CA ASP A 574 14.27 -3.25 -29.12
C ASP A 574 13.12 -4.26 -29.29
N PRO A 575 11.84 -3.84 -29.17
CA PRO A 575 10.71 -4.72 -29.40
C PRO A 575 10.72 -5.29 -30.83
N TYR A 576 10.01 -6.39 -31.06
CA TYR A 576 9.86 -6.90 -32.43
C TYR A 576 9.16 -5.87 -33.32
N PRO A 577 9.77 -5.45 -34.45
CA PRO A 577 9.18 -4.43 -35.31
C PRO A 577 7.99 -4.96 -36.12
N THR A 578 7.74 -6.28 -36.11
CA THR A 578 6.57 -6.87 -36.76
C THR A 578 5.31 -6.57 -35.95
N PRO A 579 4.28 -5.92 -36.54
CA PRO A 579 3.00 -5.71 -35.88
C PRO A 579 2.42 -7.01 -35.32
N GLY A 580 1.85 -6.94 -34.10
CA GLY A 580 1.31 -8.09 -33.38
C GLY A 580 2.34 -8.97 -32.66
N HIS A 581 3.65 -8.77 -32.86
CA HIS A 581 4.67 -9.56 -32.16
C HIS A 581 5.11 -8.91 -30.84
N ALA A 582 5.28 -7.59 -30.80
CA ALA A 582 5.77 -6.91 -29.60
C ALA A 582 4.74 -6.90 -28.47
N CYS A 583 5.10 -7.47 -27.31
CA CYS A 583 4.29 -7.43 -26.08
C CYS A 583 4.96 -6.66 -24.93
N GLY A 584 6.06 -5.94 -25.18
CA GLY A 584 6.77 -5.16 -24.15
C GLY A 584 7.77 -5.92 -23.29
N LEU A 585 7.79 -7.26 -23.38
CA LEU A 585 8.85 -8.11 -22.82
C LEU A 585 9.89 -8.43 -23.91
N SER A 586 11.19 -8.33 -23.60
CA SER A 586 12.25 -8.70 -24.55
C SER A 586 12.15 -10.17 -24.95
N PHE A 587 12.30 -10.46 -26.24
CA PHE A 587 12.28 -11.82 -26.81
C PHE A 587 10.98 -12.62 -26.62
N SER A 588 9.91 -12.00 -26.11
CA SER A 588 8.61 -12.65 -25.88
C SER A 588 7.58 -12.17 -26.91
N VAL A 589 6.61 -13.03 -27.24
CA VAL A 589 5.42 -12.70 -28.04
C VAL A 589 4.17 -13.31 -27.39
N GLN A 590 2.97 -12.97 -27.86
CA GLN A 590 1.74 -13.60 -27.35
C GLN A 590 1.68 -15.11 -27.69
N PRO A 591 1.01 -15.94 -26.87
CA PRO A 591 0.99 -17.40 -27.08
C PRO A 591 0.45 -17.86 -28.44
N ASP A 592 -0.45 -17.10 -29.04
CA ASP A 592 -1.10 -17.34 -30.32
C ASP A 592 -0.29 -16.86 -31.53
N VAL A 593 0.73 -16.02 -31.33
CA VAL A 593 1.53 -15.44 -32.43
C VAL A 593 2.27 -16.52 -33.21
N ARG A 594 1.98 -16.63 -34.50
CA ARG A 594 2.69 -17.49 -35.46
C ARG A 594 2.95 -16.73 -36.77
N PRO A 595 4.09 -16.96 -37.44
CA PRO A 595 5.23 -17.78 -37.01
C PRO A 595 6.03 -17.12 -35.88
N LEU A 596 6.69 -17.93 -35.05
CA LEU A 596 7.54 -17.41 -33.97
C LEU A 596 8.72 -16.59 -34.52
N PRO A 597 9.11 -15.50 -33.83
CA PRO A 597 10.30 -14.73 -34.23
C PRO A 597 11.55 -15.59 -34.30
N ARG A 598 12.42 -15.31 -35.29
CA ARG A 598 13.64 -16.11 -35.53
C ARG A 598 14.59 -16.10 -34.33
N SER A 599 14.68 -14.99 -33.59
CA SER A 599 15.53 -14.94 -32.39
C SER A 599 15.00 -15.84 -31.28
N LEU A 600 13.68 -15.87 -31.07
CA LEU A 600 13.05 -16.74 -30.08
C LEU A 600 13.23 -18.23 -30.45
N ASN A 601 13.09 -18.57 -31.73
CA ASN A 601 13.42 -19.93 -32.21
C ASN A 601 14.88 -20.34 -31.89
N ASN A 602 15.83 -19.41 -31.96
CA ASN A 602 17.22 -19.67 -31.61
C ASN A 602 17.42 -19.79 -30.09
N ILE A 603 16.75 -18.96 -29.30
CA ILE A 603 16.72 -19.08 -27.82
C ILE A 603 16.22 -20.46 -27.42
N TYR A 604 15.13 -20.94 -28.02
CA TYR A 604 14.57 -22.28 -27.77
C TYR A 604 15.50 -23.42 -28.19
N LYS A 605 16.18 -23.31 -29.33
CA LYS A 605 17.20 -24.30 -29.73
C LYS A 605 18.37 -24.36 -28.75
N GLU A 606 18.83 -23.20 -28.28
CA GLU A 606 19.90 -23.16 -27.27
C GLU A 606 19.40 -23.72 -25.94
N LEU A 607 18.19 -23.36 -25.49
CA LEU A 607 17.58 -23.90 -24.28
C LEU A 607 17.48 -25.43 -24.31
N GLN A 608 17.05 -25.99 -25.44
CA GLN A 608 16.99 -27.43 -25.64
C GLN A 608 18.37 -28.09 -25.56
N THR A 609 19.39 -27.45 -26.15
CA THR A 609 20.76 -27.97 -26.15
C THR A 609 21.42 -27.84 -24.77
N ASP A 610 21.10 -26.78 -24.02
CA ASP A 610 21.67 -26.45 -22.72
C ASP A 610 21.05 -27.28 -21.59
N MET A 611 19.71 -27.37 -21.56
CA MET A 611 18.95 -27.97 -20.46
C MET A 611 18.26 -29.30 -20.82
N GLY A 612 18.33 -29.75 -22.08
CA GLY A 612 17.72 -31.00 -22.53
C GLY A 612 16.19 -30.96 -22.65
N HIS A 613 15.59 -29.78 -22.64
CA HIS A 613 14.14 -29.60 -22.62
C HIS A 613 13.54 -29.44 -24.02
N THR A 614 12.29 -29.89 -24.22
CA THR A 614 11.58 -29.67 -25.49
C THR A 614 11.00 -28.25 -25.50
N PRO A 615 11.24 -27.43 -26.53
CA PRO A 615 10.68 -26.09 -26.61
C PRO A 615 9.15 -26.06 -26.57
N PRO A 616 8.53 -25.04 -25.93
CA PRO A 616 7.09 -24.86 -25.96
C PRO A 616 6.58 -24.63 -27.38
N SER A 617 5.30 -24.94 -27.59
CA SER A 617 4.64 -24.68 -28.88
C SER A 617 4.34 -23.19 -29.12
N HIS A 618 4.48 -22.33 -28.11
CA HIS A 618 4.11 -20.91 -28.11
C HIS A 618 5.28 -19.98 -27.81
N GLY A 619 5.12 -18.67 -28.03
CA GLY A 619 6.21 -17.69 -27.91
C GLY A 619 6.23 -16.80 -26.66
N SER A 620 5.34 -17.04 -25.69
CA SER A 620 5.28 -16.27 -24.44
C SER A 620 6.33 -16.72 -23.43
N LEU A 621 7.07 -15.76 -22.89
CA LEU A 621 8.07 -15.94 -21.81
C LEU A 621 7.58 -15.46 -20.44
N ILE A 622 6.27 -15.27 -20.27
CA ILE A 622 5.67 -14.76 -19.03
C ILE A 622 5.98 -15.67 -17.83
N SER A 623 6.10 -16.99 -18.04
CA SER A 623 6.47 -17.93 -16.99
C SER A 623 7.85 -17.62 -16.39
N TRP A 624 8.79 -17.11 -17.18
CA TRP A 624 10.09 -16.66 -16.67
C TRP A 624 9.96 -15.37 -15.88
N SER A 625 9.17 -14.41 -16.38
CA SER A 625 8.92 -13.15 -15.68
C SER A 625 8.28 -13.38 -14.30
N LYS A 626 7.32 -14.30 -14.18
CA LYS A 626 6.68 -14.69 -12.91
C LYS A 626 7.68 -15.25 -11.88
N GLN A 627 8.88 -15.66 -12.29
CA GLN A 627 9.96 -16.18 -11.44
C GLN A 627 11.06 -15.13 -11.15
N GLY A 628 10.84 -13.86 -11.50
CA GLY A 628 11.80 -12.77 -11.25
C GLY A 628 12.82 -12.54 -12.37
N VAL A 629 12.55 -13.05 -13.58
CA VAL A 629 13.35 -12.74 -14.78
C VAL A 629 12.83 -11.46 -15.44
N LEU A 630 13.58 -10.37 -15.31
CA LEU A 630 13.29 -9.10 -15.98
C LEU A 630 13.70 -9.17 -17.46
N LEU A 631 12.71 -9.21 -18.36
CA LEU A 631 12.89 -9.25 -19.81
C LEU A 631 12.83 -7.83 -20.40
N LEU A 632 13.94 -7.09 -20.32
CA LEU A 632 13.99 -5.66 -20.63
C LEU A 632 14.69 -5.40 -21.96
N ASN A 633 14.13 -4.55 -22.82
CA ASN A 633 14.85 -4.06 -24.01
C ASN A 633 15.68 -2.81 -23.68
N THR A 634 16.80 -2.60 -24.35
CA THR A 634 17.60 -1.36 -24.22
C THR A 634 16.89 -0.12 -24.80
N VAL A 635 15.95 -0.34 -25.71
CA VAL A 635 15.01 0.64 -26.25
C VAL A 635 13.61 0.04 -26.13
N LEU A 636 12.62 0.76 -25.57
CA LEU A 636 11.32 0.15 -25.21
C LEU A 636 10.24 0.24 -26.29
N THR A 637 10.48 0.98 -27.37
CA THR A 637 9.53 1.12 -28.49
C THR A 637 10.24 1.03 -29.83
N VAL A 638 9.50 0.78 -30.91
CA VAL A 638 10.01 0.73 -32.28
C VAL A 638 8.91 1.12 -33.27
N GLU A 639 9.27 1.66 -34.42
CA GLU A 639 8.33 1.87 -35.53
C GLU A 639 8.06 0.52 -36.23
N ALA A 640 6.84 0.34 -36.74
CA ALA A 640 6.49 -0.88 -37.46
C ALA A 640 7.47 -1.12 -38.63
N HIS A 641 7.99 -2.35 -38.71
CA HIS A 641 8.95 -2.83 -39.71
C HIS A 641 10.33 -2.15 -39.71
N ALA A 642 10.63 -1.24 -38.78
CA ALA A 642 11.89 -0.48 -38.74
C ALA A 642 12.65 -0.73 -37.43
N ALA A 643 13.38 -1.85 -37.35
CA ALA A 643 14.23 -2.15 -36.20
C ALA A 643 15.21 -0.98 -35.90
N GLN A 644 15.39 -0.69 -34.61
CA GLN A 644 16.21 0.41 -34.08
C GLN A 644 15.75 1.83 -34.45
N SER A 645 14.54 2.01 -34.99
CA SER A 645 14.05 3.36 -35.38
C SER A 645 13.99 4.36 -34.21
N HIS A 646 13.80 3.86 -32.99
CA HIS A 646 13.76 4.65 -31.76
C HIS A 646 15.06 4.53 -30.93
N ALA A 647 16.16 4.14 -31.56
CA ALA A 647 17.47 4.26 -30.92
C ALA A 647 17.87 5.74 -30.83
N LYS A 648 18.56 6.12 -29.76
CA LYS A 648 19.14 7.45 -29.51
C LYS A 648 18.13 8.59 -29.35
N ILE A 649 16.84 8.29 -29.12
CA ILE A 649 15.81 9.32 -28.87
C ILE A 649 15.53 9.51 -27.37
N GLY A 650 16.26 8.83 -26.47
CA GLY A 650 16.18 9.01 -25.02
C GLY A 650 15.94 7.72 -24.23
N TRP A 651 15.51 6.63 -24.87
CA TRP A 651 15.23 5.37 -24.19
C TRP A 651 16.44 4.76 -23.48
N GLU A 652 17.64 4.97 -24.01
CA GLU A 652 18.86 4.44 -23.42
C GLU A 652 19.16 5.03 -22.05
N GLU A 653 18.84 6.31 -21.83
CA GLU A 653 18.98 6.96 -20.52
C GLU A 653 18.02 6.36 -19.50
N ILE A 654 16.76 6.16 -19.90
CA ILE A 654 15.72 5.55 -19.05
C ILE A 654 16.12 4.13 -18.64
N THR A 655 16.56 3.32 -19.62
CA THR A 655 16.96 1.94 -19.35
C THR A 655 18.27 1.87 -18.56
N ASP A 656 19.21 2.80 -18.76
CA ASP A 656 20.41 2.93 -17.91
C ASP A 656 20.02 3.21 -16.46
N GLN A 657 19.07 4.11 -16.23
CA GLN A 657 18.61 4.44 -14.87
C GLN A 657 17.87 3.27 -14.20
N LEU A 658 17.06 2.51 -14.94
CA LEU A 658 16.44 1.27 -14.46
C LEU A 658 17.51 0.23 -14.06
N ILE A 659 18.47 -0.03 -14.95
CA ILE A 659 19.56 -0.99 -14.70
C ILE A 659 20.40 -0.55 -13.50
N ARG A 660 20.71 0.75 -13.38
CA ARG A 660 21.43 1.31 -12.24
C ARG A 660 20.65 1.12 -10.94
N THR A 661 19.34 1.37 -10.95
CA THR A 661 18.48 1.17 -9.79
C THR A 661 18.47 -0.29 -9.34
N ILE A 662 18.32 -1.22 -10.28
CA ILE A 662 18.37 -2.67 -9.99
C ILE A 662 19.72 -3.00 -9.38
N ALA A 663 20.82 -2.62 -10.03
CA ALA A 663 22.17 -2.91 -9.57
C ALA A 663 22.48 -2.27 -8.20
N ALA A 664 21.91 -1.11 -7.88
CA ALA A 664 22.14 -0.43 -6.60
C ALA A 664 21.30 -1.01 -5.46
N ARG A 665 20.04 -1.38 -5.72
CA ARG A 665 19.05 -1.72 -4.69
C ARG A 665 18.82 -3.22 -4.49
N THR A 666 19.31 -4.06 -5.40
CA THR A 666 19.17 -5.52 -5.30
C THR A 666 20.52 -6.19 -5.03
N LYS A 667 20.51 -7.47 -4.66
CA LYS A 667 21.72 -8.28 -4.44
C LYS A 667 21.63 -9.61 -5.16
N ASN A 668 22.78 -10.14 -5.56
CA ASN A 668 22.88 -11.43 -6.22
C ASN A 668 21.96 -11.52 -7.46
N VAL A 669 22.04 -10.54 -8.37
CA VAL A 669 21.32 -10.55 -9.65
C VAL A 669 22.25 -10.96 -10.80
N VAL A 670 21.77 -11.81 -11.71
CA VAL A 670 22.47 -12.15 -12.96
C VAL A 670 22.00 -11.27 -14.11
N PHE A 671 22.92 -10.53 -14.72
CA PHE A 671 22.68 -9.74 -15.93
C PHE A 671 23.17 -10.51 -17.16
N VAL A 672 22.22 -10.92 -18.00
CA VAL A 672 22.45 -11.64 -19.26
C VAL A 672 22.40 -10.64 -20.41
N LEU A 673 23.57 -10.38 -21.00
CA LEU A 673 23.79 -9.34 -21.99
C LEU A 673 23.99 -9.96 -23.38
N TRP A 674 22.89 -10.11 -24.12
CA TRP A 674 22.90 -10.68 -25.47
C TRP A 674 23.09 -9.62 -26.55
N GLY A 675 24.27 -9.62 -27.17
CA GLY A 675 24.62 -8.70 -28.24
C GLY A 675 25.19 -7.36 -27.76
N LYS A 676 25.69 -6.57 -28.72
CA LYS A 676 26.46 -5.35 -28.43
C LYS A 676 25.64 -4.28 -27.71
N SER A 677 24.36 -4.11 -28.06
CA SER A 677 23.47 -3.13 -27.41
C SER A 677 23.34 -3.40 -25.91
N ALA A 678 23.18 -4.67 -25.52
CA ALA A 678 23.14 -5.10 -24.13
C ALA A 678 24.52 -5.01 -23.45
N GLN A 679 25.60 -5.44 -24.11
CA GLN A 679 26.95 -5.44 -23.55
C GLN A 679 27.44 -4.03 -23.17
N VAL A 680 27.05 -2.99 -23.92
CA VAL A 680 27.39 -1.60 -23.58
C VAL A 680 26.85 -1.20 -22.20
N LYS A 681 25.73 -1.78 -21.74
CA LYS A 681 25.13 -1.50 -20.43
C LYS A 681 25.98 -2.02 -19.26
N LYS A 682 26.98 -2.88 -19.52
CA LYS A 682 27.94 -3.35 -18.51
C LYS A 682 28.63 -2.21 -17.77
N LYS A 683 28.89 -1.08 -18.43
CA LYS A 683 29.48 0.11 -17.81
C LYS A 683 28.63 0.68 -16.66
N VAL A 684 27.31 0.53 -16.74
CA VAL A 684 26.36 1.01 -15.72
C VAL A 684 26.35 0.08 -14.50
N ILE A 685 26.58 -1.21 -14.74
CA ILE A 685 26.55 -2.27 -13.72
C ILE A 685 27.90 -2.38 -12.99
N ALA A 686 29.00 -2.04 -13.66
CA ALA A 686 30.37 -2.32 -13.25
C ALA A 686 30.68 -1.98 -11.79
N MET A 687 30.25 -0.81 -11.29
CA MET A 687 30.52 -0.37 -9.92
C MET A 687 29.82 -1.23 -8.85
N TYR A 688 28.74 -1.92 -9.21
CA TYR A 688 27.91 -2.69 -8.29
C TYR A 688 28.24 -4.19 -8.29
N LEU A 689 29.07 -4.66 -9.24
CA LEU A 689 29.37 -6.09 -9.41
C LEU A 689 29.89 -6.71 -8.11
N ASP A 690 30.88 -6.08 -7.48
CA ASP A 690 31.46 -6.58 -6.24
C ASP A 690 30.64 -6.15 -5.02
N MET A 691 30.17 -4.90 -4.97
CA MET A 691 29.45 -4.33 -3.83
C MET A 691 28.17 -5.11 -3.48
N ASN A 692 27.42 -5.52 -4.50
CA ASN A 692 26.14 -6.22 -4.36
C ASN A 692 26.19 -7.67 -4.87
N ARG A 693 27.40 -8.17 -5.17
CA ARG A 693 27.68 -9.55 -5.62
C ARG A 693 26.85 -9.94 -6.84
N HIS A 694 26.77 -9.05 -7.84
CA HIS A 694 26.11 -9.34 -9.11
C HIS A 694 27.01 -10.15 -10.04
N ARG A 695 26.39 -10.81 -11.04
CA ARG A 695 27.12 -11.49 -12.12
C ARG A 695 26.67 -10.98 -13.48
N VAL A 696 27.62 -10.82 -14.40
CA VAL A 696 27.34 -10.48 -15.81
C VAL A 696 27.74 -11.67 -16.68
N PHE A 697 26.84 -12.07 -17.58
CA PHE A 697 27.06 -13.07 -18.60
C PHE A 697 26.87 -12.43 -19.98
N GLU A 698 27.92 -12.43 -20.81
CA GLU A 698 27.91 -11.79 -22.13
C GLU A 698 27.95 -12.85 -23.22
N SER A 699 27.06 -12.73 -24.21
CA SER A 699 27.13 -13.57 -25.42
C SER A 699 26.62 -12.83 -26.65
N ALA A 700 26.73 -13.47 -27.83
CA ALA A 700 26.22 -12.89 -29.06
C ALA A 700 24.69 -12.78 -29.04
N HIS A 701 24.11 -11.90 -29.86
CA HIS A 701 22.65 -11.80 -29.93
C HIS A 701 22.04 -13.10 -30.54
N PRO A 702 20.85 -13.56 -30.11
CA PRO A 702 20.17 -14.73 -30.72
C PRO A 702 19.62 -14.48 -32.13
N SER A 703 19.97 -13.37 -32.80
CA SER A 703 19.46 -13.06 -34.14
C SER A 703 20.02 -14.02 -35.20
N PRO A 704 19.37 -14.18 -36.36
CA PRO A 704 19.93 -14.94 -37.48
C PRO A 704 21.35 -14.51 -37.89
N LEU A 705 21.68 -13.21 -37.74
CA LEU A 705 22.98 -12.66 -38.13
C LEU A 705 24.13 -13.11 -37.22
N SER A 706 23.81 -13.55 -36.00
CA SER A 706 24.80 -13.89 -34.97
C SER A 706 24.58 -15.26 -34.32
N ALA A 707 23.59 -16.03 -34.78
CA ALA A 707 23.17 -17.30 -34.20
C ALA A 707 24.33 -18.29 -33.99
N LYS A 708 25.26 -18.40 -34.95
CA LYS A 708 26.44 -19.28 -34.83
C LYS A 708 27.33 -18.98 -33.62
N LYS A 709 27.37 -17.71 -33.17
CA LYS A 709 28.13 -17.27 -31.98
C LYS A 709 27.29 -17.30 -30.70
N PHE A 710 25.97 -17.45 -30.82
CA PHE A 710 25.05 -17.57 -29.69
C PHE A 710 24.91 -19.03 -29.25
N PHE A 711 24.90 -19.97 -30.18
CA PHE A 711 24.80 -21.39 -29.85
C PHE A 711 26.01 -21.90 -29.08
N GLY A 712 25.77 -22.76 -28.09
CA GLY A 712 26.78 -23.32 -27.19
C GLY A 712 27.22 -22.36 -26.07
N THR A 713 26.55 -21.22 -25.91
CA THR A 713 26.85 -20.26 -24.83
C THR A 713 26.29 -20.72 -23.49
N ARG A 714 25.33 -21.64 -23.48
CA ARG A 714 24.77 -22.28 -22.28
C ARG A 714 24.34 -21.29 -21.18
N PRO A 715 23.55 -20.25 -21.52
CA PRO A 715 23.22 -19.20 -20.57
C PRO A 715 22.29 -19.70 -19.45
N PHE A 716 21.43 -20.69 -19.70
CA PHE A 716 20.38 -21.10 -18.77
C PHE A 716 20.95 -21.96 -17.63
N SER A 717 21.75 -22.96 -17.96
CA SER A 717 22.43 -23.80 -16.95
C SER A 717 23.44 -22.99 -16.15
N THR A 718 24.13 -22.04 -16.78
CA THR A 718 25.07 -21.13 -16.13
C THR A 718 24.36 -20.22 -15.13
N VAL A 719 23.22 -19.62 -15.51
CA VAL A 719 22.41 -18.79 -14.60
C VAL A 719 21.92 -19.61 -13.40
N ASN A 720 21.37 -20.80 -13.63
CA ASN A 720 20.86 -21.64 -12.54
C ASN A 720 21.96 -22.12 -11.59
N THR A 721 23.13 -22.48 -12.12
CA THR A 721 24.31 -22.83 -11.30
C THR A 721 24.64 -21.67 -10.36
N TRP A 722 24.72 -20.45 -10.89
CA TRP A 722 25.07 -19.29 -10.08
C TRP A 722 24.00 -18.91 -9.06
N LEU A 723 22.71 -18.96 -9.43
CA LEU A 723 21.62 -18.72 -8.48
C LEU A 723 21.68 -19.69 -7.31
N THR A 724 21.92 -20.98 -7.60
CA THR A 724 22.07 -22.04 -6.59
C THR A 724 23.27 -21.77 -5.68
N GLU A 725 24.43 -21.37 -6.23
CA GLU A 725 25.61 -20.99 -5.45
C GLU A 725 25.36 -19.81 -4.50
N MET A 726 24.47 -18.89 -4.87
CA MET A 726 24.07 -17.74 -4.05
C MET A 726 22.88 -18.05 -3.12
N GLY A 727 22.42 -19.30 -3.06
CA GLY A 727 21.31 -19.73 -2.20
C GLY A 727 19.92 -19.28 -2.69
N LYS A 728 19.77 -19.01 -3.99
CA LYS A 728 18.49 -18.69 -4.63
C LYS A 728 17.95 -19.91 -5.37
N ASP A 729 16.63 -19.96 -5.52
CA ASP A 729 15.98 -21.00 -6.32
C ASP A 729 16.41 -20.88 -7.80
N PRO A 730 16.69 -22.01 -8.48
CA PRO A 730 16.93 -22.00 -9.91
C PRO A 730 15.66 -21.60 -10.67
N ILE A 731 15.83 -20.95 -11.82
CA ILE A 731 14.70 -20.65 -12.70
C ILE A 731 14.26 -21.94 -13.39
N ASP A 732 12.96 -22.22 -13.32
CA ASP A 732 12.34 -23.17 -14.21
C ASP A 732 12.22 -22.52 -15.60
N TRP A 733 13.20 -22.82 -16.45
CA TRP A 733 13.23 -22.36 -17.82
C TRP A 733 12.20 -23.09 -18.70
N LEU A 734 11.55 -24.14 -18.19
CA LEU A 734 10.45 -24.77 -18.88
C LEU A 734 9.30 -23.77 -19.03
N ILE A 735 8.77 -23.76 -20.24
CA ILE A 735 7.56 -23.04 -20.58
C ILE A 735 6.57 -24.16 -20.89
N GLN A 736 5.59 -24.36 -20.00
CA GLN A 736 4.54 -25.37 -20.19
C GLN A 736 3.43 -24.85 -21.09
#